data_AF-A0A7R9NND2-F1
#
_entry.id   AF-A0A7R9NND2-F1
#
_cell.length_a   1.000
_cell.length_b   1.000
_cell.length_c   1.000
_cell.angle_alpha   90.00
_cell.angle_beta   90.00
_cell.angle_gamma   90.00
#
_symmetry.space_group_name_H-M   'P 1'
#
loop_
_entity.id
_entity.type
_entity.pdbx_description
1 polymer ?
#
loop_
_entity_poly.entity_id
_entity_poly.type
_entity_poly.pdbx_seq_one_letter_code
_entity_poly.pdbx_strand_id
1 'polypeptide(L)'
;FPLGLAIPAWPCTLDLDMAMKGYISILLCVSISCVPGVPIESQDGEQSVSLPFQHKDVNTNRKDRQIPPLDTFSPRQLPPPGQSGSGAISEEEIMKAKPIDPREISCNFGEGEPSFCSWLNPNETDLKWQTTSGRSSNWIGGPKKDAGDKEEGGYVVTETSLTSDGTPITTSAMLISPILDSTGATGKCFKLSYSIDGLSPSRLRVMLFPLPEEITYDYFKLEEMSKSSILWQTRDTTMGGWVQTNVLYTHPGNHLIIIEAIPKDLTDNNRRFRGYIAVDNIQVGEFTECPGDCTFDGGLCGWYDIEEDDFNWQMGRGSMNTATGPTRDRSSSSSGTKSGGYVYISSSFPRRPGDRAKLHSPAISSLGRDKPMCLRFWTHMYGNGVGSLRIYQRDEDDKNEKLIWYLSGEAGNAWYQGQVPLSGHTGYQVIFEAEVGKNSLGDIAIDDVSFFNGPCPTAPQVAASHSADCTFELDECGWNNPGSRLNLDDINWDRIQARDNPALPVDHTMGTPMGHYLTLERSGLQRPGNKAWLISRQYPGTSTQCVSFWYYMYEPFIDSSGPSLGSLQILAKYENQRSQIITQPIWRLDNHQGPMWMYAQAPIKIDSKYRIILEGVLGTSRGNSLIAIDDVTVFEGSCSYNPQGARAMRGDCSFDRNVCDYRNMSGENARFNWRQADISRRPANLPDHTFNSPVGYVYFDIFNTNNQKPRLISPVIERKGGNQRICVSFWFTSFGTGESTSLRVLQEEIDENKNTDDGDEDRKNDRDDDRELWSIITSDLETYHSHWVYAQVSMNANKDFRIIFEGKATNGGFALDDVKLFDGDCAVRPRKEEEESERKKVERDKDLEEYRGDKNKMDETSQSKSDTGEENSTEES
;
A
#
# COMPACT_ATOMS: atom_id res chain seq x y z
N PHE A 1 -48.97 -2.41 -53.57
CA PHE A 1 -49.26 -3.30 -54.72
C PHE A 1 -48.65 -4.66 -54.43
N PRO A 2 -49.20 -5.76 -54.95
CA PRO A 2 -48.64 -7.12 -54.81
C PRO A 2 -47.24 -7.21 -55.46
N LEU A 3 -46.52 -8.31 -55.21
CA LEU A 3 -45.18 -8.65 -55.73
C LEU A 3 -43.98 -7.83 -55.20
N GLY A 4 -42.88 -8.54 -54.90
CA GLY A 4 -41.52 -8.03 -55.13
C GLY A 4 -40.65 -7.76 -53.89
N LEU A 5 -39.63 -8.61 -53.72
CA LEU A 5 -38.22 -8.29 -53.43
C LEU A 5 -37.80 -7.47 -52.18
N ALA A 6 -36.80 -8.07 -51.50
CA ALA A 6 -35.54 -7.49 -51.01
C ALA A 6 -35.41 -6.90 -49.59
N ILE A 7 -34.55 -7.60 -48.82
CA ILE A 7 -33.43 -7.15 -47.95
C ILE A 7 -33.76 -6.45 -46.60
N PRO A 8 -33.14 -6.90 -45.48
CA PRO A 8 -33.26 -6.28 -44.16
C PRO A 8 -32.22 -5.15 -43.96
N ALA A 9 -32.58 -4.18 -43.11
CA ALA A 9 -31.65 -3.28 -42.45
C ALA A 9 -31.92 -3.33 -40.93
N TRP A 10 -30.88 -3.70 -40.19
CA TRP A 10 -30.72 -3.52 -38.73
C TRP A 10 -30.42 -2.03 -38.42
N PRO A 11 -30.14 -1.59 -37.16
CA PRO A 11 -30.49 -2.08 -35.81
C PRO A 11 -31.03 -0.94 -34.91
N CYS A 12 -31.42 -1.25 -33.66
CA CYS A 12 -30.92 -0.62 -32.42
C CYS A 12 -31.89 -0.77 -31.22
N THR A 13 -31.34 -1.29 -30.12
CA THR A 13 -31.46 -0.88 -28.70
C THR A 13 -32.83 -0.71 -28.03
N LEU A 14 -33.00 -1.33 -26.86
CA LEU A 14 -33.33 -0.70 -25.55
C LEU A 14 -33.29 -1.83 -24.48
N ASP A 15 -32.51 -1.74 -23.40
CA ASP A 15 -32.73 -0.94 -22.17
C ASP A 15 -34.05 -1.25 -21.46
N LEU A 16 -33.98 -1.79 -20.24
CA LEU A 16 -35.10 -1.80 -19.29
C LEU A 16 -34.62 -1.98 -17.84
N ASP A 17 -34.67 -0.84 -17.14
CA ASP A 17 -34.85 -0.69 -15.70
C ASP A 17 -35.99 -1.55 -15.16
N MET A 18 -35.82 -2.11 -13.95
CA MET A 18 -36.93 -2.67 -13.17
C MET A 18 -36.91 -2.16 -11.72
N ALA A 19 -38.00 -1.48 -11.34
CA ALA A 19 -38.39 -1.21 -9.97
C ALA A 19 -39.35 -2.29 -9.42
N MET A 20 -39.19 -2.63 -8.14
CA MET A 20 -39.85 -3.72 -7.40
C MET A 20 -41.36 -3.56 -7.15
N LYS A 21 -42.10 -4.69 -7.15
CA LYS A 21 -42.89 -5.26 -6.01
C LYS A 21 -43.78 -6.46 -6.41
N GLY A 22 -43.69 -7.58 -5.67
CA GLY A 22 -44.85 -8.37 -5.19
C GLY A 22 -45.24 -9.72 -5.84
N TYR A 23 -44.76 -10.83 -5.24
CA TYR A 23 -45.40 -12.14 -4.94
C TYR A 23 -46.43 -12.83 -5.87
N ILE A 24 -46.07 -14.04 -6.40
CA ILE A 24 -46.65 -15.40 -6.17
C ILE A 24 -46.21 -16.38 -7.29
N SER A 25 -45.75 -17.56 -6.88
CA SER A 25 -45.16 -18.68 -7.64
C SER A 25 -46.12 -19.44 -8.60
N ILE A 26 -45.56 -20.12 -9.62
CA ILE A 26 -45.71 -21.56 -9.92
C ILE A 26 -44.74 -21.98 -11.08
N LEU A 27 -43.77 -22.84 -10.69
CA LEU A 27 -43.14 -24.01 -11.36
C LEU A 27 -43.44 -24.37 -12.84
N LEU A 28 -42.39 -24.65 -13.66
CA LEU A 28 -41.81 -26.00 -13.90
C LEU A 28 -40.79 -26.06 -15.08
N CYS A 29 -39.63 -26.70 -14.79
CA CYS A 29 -38.69 -27.57 -15.55
C CYS A 29 -38.42 -27.38 -17.07
N VAL A 30 -37.16 -27.19 -17.51
CA VAL A 30 -36.05 -28.20 -17.73
C VAL A 30 -36.40 -29.19 -18.86
N SER A 31 -35.74 -29.28 -20.02
CA SER A 31 -34.41 -29.89 -20.28
C SER A 31 -34.10 -29.88 -21.80
N ILE A 32 -32.85 -29.57 -22.21
CA ILE A 32 -31.76 -30.45 -22.73
C ILE A 32 -31.96 -31.07 -24.13
N SER A 33 -30.91 -30.92 -24.97
CA SER A 33 -30.37 -31.83 -26.01
C SER A 33 -30.41 -31.24 -27.43
N CYS A 34 -29.48 -31.43 -28.37
CA CYS A 34 -28.05 -31.76 -28.45
C CYS A 34 -27.78 -31.98 -29.97
N VAL A 35 -26.75 -31.33 -30.56
CA VAL A 35 -25.77 -31.90 -31.54
C VAL A 35 -26.33 -32.26 -32.97
N PRO A 36 -25.58 -32.46 -34.10
CA PRO A 36 -24.12 -32.44 -34.40
C PRO A 36 -23.63 -31.65 -35.67
N GLY A 37 -22.29 -31.59 -35.83
CA GLY A 37 -21.56 -31.79 -37.12
C GLY A 37 -21.08 -30.51 -37.85
N VAL A 38 -19.82 -30.04 -37.76
CA VAL A 38 -18.53 -30.54 -38.35
C VAL A 38 -18.49 -30.46 -39.90
N PRO A 39 -17.36 -30.13 -40.57
CA PRO A 39 -16.38 -29.02 -40.45
C PRO A 39 -16.27 -28.27 -41.82
N ILE A 40 -15.26 -27.41 -42.07
CA ILE A 40 -14.48 -27.32 -43.35
C ILE A 40 -13.42 -26.21 -43.25
N GLU A 41 -12.31 -26.49 -43.94
CA GLU A 41 -10.97 -25.91 -43.98
C GLU A 41 -10.82 -24.44 -44.42
N SER A 42 -9.62 -23.96 -44.10
CA SER A 42 -8.87 -22.78 -44.51
C SER A 42 -8.83 -22.46 -46.01
N GLN A 43 -8.76 -21.16 -46.35
CA GLN A 43 -7.79 -20.63 -47.31
C GLN A 43 -7.56 -19.12 -47.16
N ASP A 44 -6.35 -18.74 -47.54
CA ASP A 44 -5.65 -17.46 -47.39
C ASP A 44 -6.26 -16.23 -48.07
N GLY A 45 -5.85 -15.05 -47.56
CA GLY A 45 -5.47 -13.91 -48.42
C GLY A 45 -5.96 -12.54 -47.96
N GLU A 46 -5.03 -11.64 -47.58
CA GLU A 46 -4.94 -10.23 -48.02
C GLU A 46 -3.73 -9.55 -47.34
N GLN A 47 -2.66 -9.27 -48.09
CA GLN A 47 -2.35 -8.02 -48.81
C GLN A 47 -1.83 -6.88 -47.91
N SER A 48 -0.51 -6.78 -47.86
CA SER A 48 0.26 -5.62 -47.41
C SER A 48 0.47 -4.63 -48.57
N VAL A 49 0.12 -3.35 -48.37
CA VAL A 49 0.46 -2.24 -49.26
C VAL A 49 1.67 -1.50 -48.69
N SER A 50 2.75 -1.46 -49.48
CA SER A 50 3.98 -0.69 -49.26
C SER A 50 4.03 0.49 -50.22
N LEU A 51 4.58 1.65 -49.81
CA LEU A 51 5.48 2.50 -50.62
C LEU A 51 6.25 3.50 -49.71
N PRO A 52 7.42 4.03 -50.13
CA PRO A 52 8.59 4.32 -49.27
C PRO A 52 9.04 5.80 -49.30
N PHE A 53 9.99 6.21 -48.44
CA PHE A 53 10.86 7.37 -48.72
C PHE A 53 12.29 7.22 -48.15
N GLN A 54 13.23 7.70 -48.95
CA GLN A 54 14.70 7.55 -48.88
C GLN A 54 15.38 8.56 -47.94
N HIS A 55 16.53 8.18 -47.36
CA HIS A 55 17.52 9.10 -46.80
C HIS A 55 18.69 9.30 -47.78
N LYS A 56 19.07 10.56 -48.00
CA LYS A 56 20.27 11.00 -48.73
C LYS A 56 21.36 11.42 -47.73
N ASP A 57 22.59 11.01 -48.01
CA ASP A 57 23.82 11.54 -47.42
C ASP A 57 24.21 12.90 -48.03
N VAL A 58 24.65 13.85 -47.19
CA VAL A 58 25.65 14.89 -47.54
C VAL A 58 26.46 15.24 -46.28
N ASN A 59 27.77 15.40 -46.48
CA ASN A 59 28.82 15.64 -45.49
C ASN A 59 29.48 17.00 -45.79
N THR A 60 29.77 17.86 -44.77
CA THR A 60 30.94 18.78 -44.71
C THR A 60 31.04 19.60 -43.40
N ASN A 61 32.14 19.41 -42.65
CA ASN A 61 33.10 20.35 -42.00
C ASN A 61 32.66 21.73 -41.41
N ARG A 62 33.24 22.34 -40.36
CA ARG A 62 34.22 22.06 -39.26
C ARG A 62 34.45 23.40 -38.49
N LYS A 63 34.47 23.43 -37.14
CA LYS A 63 35.51 24.03 -36.24
C LYS A 63 35.04 24.42 -34.80
N ASP A 64 35.61 23.69 -33.83
CA ASP A 64 36.24 24.06 -32.55
C ASP A 64 35.53 24.90 -31.45
N ARG A 65 35.25 24.29 -30.28
CA ARG A 65 36.17 24.28 -29.11
C ARG A 65 35.70 23.31 -28.00
N GLN A 66 36.67 22.60 -27.42
CA GLN A 66 36.60 21.48 -26.45
C GLN A 66 36.32 21.88 -25.00
N ILE A 67 35.58 21.03 -24.25
CA ILE A 67 35.75 20.59 -22.83
C ILE A 67 35.11 19.17 -22.71
N PRO A 68 35.64 18.17 -21.96
CA PRO A 68 35.61 16.73 -22.34
C PRO A 68 34.36 15.94 -21.89
N PRO A 69 33.99 14.85 -22.58
CA PRO A 69 32.96 13.91 -22.13
C PRO A 69 33.50 12.78 -21.24
N LEU A 70 32.67 12.36 -20.29
CA LEU A 70 32.84 11.16 -19.46
C LEU A 70 32.95 9.89 -20.32
N ASP A 71 33.81 8.98 -19.89
CA ASP A 71 34.10 7.70 -20.51
C ASP A 71 32.85 6.88 -20.88
N THR A 72 32.69 6.64 -22.17
CA THR A 72 31.88 5.58 -22.75
C THR A 72 32.50 4.22 -22.45
N PHE A 73 31.84 3.39 -21.64
CA PHE A 73 32.15 1.96 -21.57
C PHE A 73 31.54 1.23 -22.75
N SER A 74 32.39 0.71 -23.64
CA SER A 74 32.03 -0.29 -24.66
C SER A 74 31.43 -1.56 -24.03
N PRO A 75 30.55 -2.29 -24.74
CA PRO A 75 30.00 -3.55 -24.25
C PRO A 75 31.12 -4.58 -24.15
N ARG A 76 31.56 -4.89 -22.92
CA ARG A 76 32.35 -6.11 -22.70
C ARG A 76 31.41 -7.29 -22.82
N GLN A 77 31.74 -8.18 -23.75
CA GLN A 77 31.13 -9.50 -23.87
C GLN A 77 31.08 -10.16 -22.48
N LEU A 78 29.87 -10.58 -22.09
CA LEU A 78 29.64 -11.47 -20.96
C LEU A 78 30.56 -12.70 -21.12
N PRO A 79 31.26 -13.15 -20.05
CA PRO A 79 31.86 -14.47 -20.09
C PRO A 79 30.72 -15.50 -20.28
N PRO A 80 30.93 -16.56 -21.07
CA PRO A 80 29.93 -17.61 -21.21
C PRO A 80 29.61 -18.21 -19.83
N PRO A 81 28.36 -18.63 -19.58
CA PRO A 81 27.97 -19.21 -18.30
C PRO A 81 28.91 -20.38 -17.98
N GLY A 82 29.62 -20.27 -16.86
CA GLY A 82 30.36 -21.38 -16.30
C GLY A 82 29.37 -22.49 -15.98
N GLN A 83 29.58 -23.67 -16.55
CA GLN A 83 28.88 -24.89 -16.18
C GLN A 83 29.26 -25.23 -14.72
N SER A 84 28.49 -24.73 -13.75
CA SER A 84 28.42 -25.32 -12.41
C SER A 84 27.52 -26.54 -12.50
N GLY A 85 28.02 -27.68 -12.02
CA GLY A 85 27.46 -29.02 -12.25
C GLY A 85 25.94 -29.12 -12.10
N SER A 86 25.30 -29.53 -13.20
CA SER A 86 23.93 -30.02 -13.20
C SER A 86 23.89 -31.36 -12.47
N GLY A 87 23.60 -31.35 -11.18
CA GLY A 87 23.06 -32.52 -10.49
C GLY A 87 21.59 -32.71 -10.86
N ALA A 88 21.28 -32.93 -12.14
CA ALA A 88 19.96 -33.42 -12.52
C ALA A 88 19.91 -34.89 -12.10
N ILE A 89 19.30 -35.17 -10.95
CA ILE A 89 18.93 -36.54 -10.57
C ILE A 89 18.02 -37.05 -11.69
N SER A 90 18.39 -38.19 -12.29
CA SER A 90 17.57 -38.78 -13.36
C SER A 90 16.18 -39.17 -12.81
N GLU A 91 15.12 -39.10 -13.62
CA GLU A 91 13.76 -39.51 -13.20
C GLU A 91 13.75 -40.96 -12.63
N GLU A 92 14.66 -41.81 -13.13
CA GLU A 92 14.89 -43.16 -12.60
C GLU A 92 15.48 -43.21 -11.19
N GLU A 93 16.29 -42.23 -10.80
CA GLU A 93 16.86 -42.11 -9.45
C GLU A 93 15.82 -41.61 -8.45
N ILE A 94 14.89 -40.73 -8.86
CA ILE A 94 13.75 -40.30 -8.02
C ILE A 94 12.83 -41.50 -7.74
N MET A 95 12.54 -42.34 -8.74
CA MET A 95 11.71 -43.54 -8.56
C MET A 95 12.34 -44.61 -7.66
N LYS A 96 13.66 -44.58 -7.46
CA LYS A 96 14.40 -45.51 -6.58
C LYS A 96 14.75 -44.89 -5.23
N ALA A 97 14.50 -43.59 -5.05
CA ALA A 97 14.81 -42.88 -3.82
C ALA A 97 13.89 -43.36 -2.69
N LYS A 98 14.47 -43.64 -1.53
CA LYS A 98 13.68 -43.94 -0.34
C LYS A 98 13.10 -42.64 0.23
N PRO A 99 11.86 -42.64 0.73
CA PRO A 99 11.34 -41.53 1.51
C PRO A 99 12.26 -41.23 2.71
N ILE A 100 12.48 -39.95 2.98
CA ILE A 100 13.26 -39.47 4.12
C ILE A 100 12.35 -38.75 5.12
N ASP A 101 12.80 -38.65 6.38
CA ASP A 101 12.10 -37.86 7.40
C ASP A 101 12.07 -36.39 6.95
N PRO A 102 10.91 -35.71 6.94
CA PRO A 102 10.80 -34.30 6.58
C PRO A 102 11.82 -33.38 7.27
N ARG A 103 12.30 -33.71 8.47
CA ARG A 103 13.29 -32.90 9.21
C ARG A 103 14.68 -32.87 8.57
N GLU A 104 14.97 -33.78 7.63
CA GLU A 104 16.29 -33.89 7.00
C GLU A 104 16.52 -32.92 5.83
N ILE A 105 15.51 -32.17 5.39
CA ILE A 105 15.61 -31.30 4.19
C ILE A 105 16.11 -29.87 4.44
N SER A 106 16.71 -29.61 5.59
CA SER A 106 17.20 -28.27 5.92
C SER A 106 18.24 -27.77 4.91
N CYS A 107 18.08 -26.55 4.41
CA CYS A 107 18.97 -25.95 3.42
C CYS A 107 19.10 -24.44 3.63
N ASN A 108 20.33 -23.98 3.89
CA ASN A 108 20.73 -22.57 3.92
C ASN A 108 21.46 -22.15 2.63
N PHE A 109 21.42 -22.99 1.60
CA PHE A 109 22.09 -22.82 0.31
C PHE A 109 23.60 -22.55 0.37
N GLY A 110 24.27 -22.79 1.51
CA GLY A 110 25.72 -22.72 1.68
C GLY A 110 26.26 -21.34 2.10
N GLU A 111 27.55 -21.30 2.46
CA GLU A 111 28.31 -20.06 2.69
C GLU A 111 29.55 -20.09 1.79
N GLY A 112 29.69 -19.12 0.88
CA GLY A 112 30.81 -19.02 -0.07
C GLY A 112 30.59 -19.74 -1.41
N GLU A 113 30.23 -21.03 -1.41
CA GLU A 113 29.90 -21.81 -2.63
C GLU A 113 28.42 -22.25 -2.60
N PRO A 114 27.50 -21.45 -3.18
CA PRO A 114 26.07 -21.73 -3.10
C PRO A 114 25.65 -23.01 -3.83
N SER A 115 24.84 -23.85 -3.19
CA SER A 115 24.32 -25.12 -3.76
C SER A 115 22.84 -25.33 -3.48
N PHE A 116 22.16 -26.16 -4.28
CA PHE A 116 20.75 -26.52 -4.06
C PHE A 116 20.53 -27.52 -2.91
N CYS A 117 21.57 -27.89 -2.16
CA CYS A 117 21.49 -28.97 -1.17
C CYS A 117 20.97 -30.27 -1.82
N SER A 118 19.88 -30.84 -1.29
CA SER A 118 19.15 -31.99 -1.84
C SER A 118 17.94 -31.60 -2.69
N TRP A 119 17.67 -30.30 -2.89
CA TRP A 119 16.54 -29.83 -3.67
C TRP A 119 16.82 -29.92 -5.17
N LEU A 120 15.77 -30.25 -5.91
CA LEU A 120 15.77 -30.42 -7.35
C LEU A 120 15.29 -29.15 -8.05
N ASN A 121 16.05 -28.72 -9.06
CA ASN A 121 15.71 -27.63 -9.95
C ASN A 121 15.51 -28.22 -11.36
N PRO A 122 14.28 -28.59 -11.74
CA PRO A 122 14.01 -29.31 -12.98
C PRO A 122 14.38 -28.49 -14.22
N ASN A 123 14.77 -29.19 -15.29
CA ASN A 123 15.19 -28.55 -16.52
C ASN A 123 14.03 -28.11 -17.43
N GLU A 124 12.81 -28.55 -17.12
CA GLU A 124 11.62 -28.38 -17.95
C GLU A 124 10.92 -27.03 -17.78
N THR A 125 11.32 -26.21 -16.80
CA THR A 125 10.82 -24.84 -16.65
C THR A 125 11.70 -23.85 -17.42
N ASP A 126 11.07 -22.91 -18.13
CA ASP A 126 11.77 -21.82 -18.83
C ASP A 126 12.41 -20.85 -17.82
N LEU A 127 11.76 -20.65 -16.67
CA LEU A 127 12.29 -19.91 -15.54
C LEU A 127 12.99 -20.88 -14.56
N LYS A 128 14.22 -20.58 -14.15
CA LYS A 128 15.00 -21.43 -13.25
C LYS A 128 15.41 -20.69 -11.99
N TRP A 129 15.51 -21.45 -10.90
CA TRP A 129 16.24 -21.00 -9.72
C TRP A 129 17.73 -20.99 -10.00
N GLN A 130 18.43 -20.00 -9.46
CA GLN A 130 19.88 -19.88 -9.54
C GLN A 130 20.43 -19.72 -8.12
N THR A 131 21.47 -20.47 -7.79
CA THR A 131 22.19 -20.29 -6.53
C THR A 131 23.12 -19.09 -6.67
N THR A 132 23.13 -18.20 -5.67
CA THR A 132 23.90 -16.96 -5.70
C THR A 132 24.28 -16.55 -4.28
N SER A 133 25.05 -15.48 -4.14
CA SER A 133 25.35 -14.82 -2.87
C SER A 133 25.14 -13.30 -3.00
N GLY A 134 25.17 -12.61 -1.87
CA GLY A 134 25.09 -11.15 -1.82
C GLY A 134 26.12 -10.44 -2.71
N ARG A 135 27.32 -11.01 -2.90
CA ARG A 135 28.37 -10.45 -3.78
C ARG A 135 28.01 -10.42 -5.26
N SER A 136 27.19 -11.38 -5.71
CA SER A 136 26.76 -11.49 -7.11
C SER A 136 25.41 -10.83 -7.38
N SER A 137 24.77 -10.25 -6.36
CA SER A 137 23.46 -9.56 -6.45
C SER A 137 23.41 -8.48 -7.53
N ASN A 138 24.51 -7.75 -7.78
CA ASN A 138 24.56 -6.73 -8.83
C ASN A 138 24.49 -7.28 -10.26
N TRP A 139 24.81 -8.56 -10.46
CA TRP A 139 24.88 -9.21 -11.78
C TRP A 139 23.69 -10.11 -12.06
N ILE A 140 23.29 -10.90 -11.07
CA ILE A 140 22.20 -11.89 -11.18
C ILE A 140 20.85 -11.30 -10.73
N GLY A 141 20.87 -10.22 -9.94
CA GLY A 141 19.72 -9.76 -9.18
C GLY A 141 19.66 -10.43 -7.80
N GLY A 142 18.70 -10.01 -6.98
CA GLY A 142 18.51 -10.54 -5.63
C GLY A 142 19.06 -9.66 -4.49
N PRO A 143 18.85 -10.07 -3.23
CA PRO A 143 19.28 -9.31 -2.06
C PRO A 143 20.81 -9.20 -1.93
N LYS A 144 21.30 -8.08 -1.36
CA LYS A 144 22.75 -7.86 -1.16
C LYS A 144 23.37 -8.73 -0.06
N LYS A 145 22.55 -9.39 0.74
CA LYS A 145 22.92 -10.29 1.84
C LYS A 145 21.92 -11.44 1.88
N ASP A 146 22.31 -12.59 2.40
CA ASP A 146 21.41 -13.71 2.69
C ASP A 146 20.45 -13.39 3.85
N ALA A 147 19.57 -14.33 4.21
CA ALA A 147 18.64 -14.14 5.32
C ALA A 147 19.35 -14.18 6.70
N GLY A 148 20.61 -14.61 6.75
CA GLY A 148 21.48 -14.54 7.93
C GLY A 148 22.25 -13.22 8.08
N ASP A 149 21.96 -12.21 7.24
CA ASP A 149 22.65 -10.91 7.16
C ASP A 149 24.14 -10.99 6.76
N LYS A 150 24.52 -12.03 6.00
CA LYS A 150 25.86 -12.28 5.46
C LYS A 150 25.92 -12.01 3.95
N GLU A 151 26.94 -11.25 3.50
CA GLU A 151 27.15 -10.99 2.07
C GLU A 151 27.66 -12.21 1.29
N GLU A 152 28.39 -13.11 1.96
CA GLU A 152 28.89 -14.37 1.39
C GLU A 152 27.93 -15.55 1.60
N GLY A 153 26.81 -15.32 2.30
CA GLY A 153 25.77 -16.33 2.48
C GLY A 153 25.08 -16.64 1.16
N GLY A 154 24.83 -17.92 0.92
CA GLY A 154 24.18 -18.44 -0.25
C GLY A 154 22.66 -18.35 -0.13
N TYR A 155 21.99 -18.11 -1.26
CA TYR A 155 20.53 -18.22 -1.37
C TYR A 155 20.17 -18.60 -2.81
N VAL A 156 18.92 -18.99 -3.05
CA VAL A 156 18.41 -19.18 -4.41
C VAL A 156 17.57 -17.98 -4.84
N VAL A 157 17.70 -17.59 -6.10
CA VAL A 157 16.97 -16.46 -6.68
C VAL A 157 16.50 -16.80 -8.09
N THR A 158 15.41 -16.19 -8.50
CA THR A 158 14.99 -16.16 -9.89
C THR A 158 14.68 -14.73 -10.33
N GLU A 159 15.19 -14.34 -11.50
CA GLU A 159 14.93 -13.04 -12.12
C GLU A 159 13.62 -13.12 -12.90
N THR A 160 12.63 -12.35 -12.47
CA THR A 160 11.25 -12.42 -12.97
C THR A 160 10.95 -11.42 -14.07
N SER A 161 11.91 -10.63 -14.55
CA SER A 161 11.74 -9.71 -15.69
C SER A 161 11.90 -10.39 -17.06
N LEU A 162 11.35 -9.76 -18.10
CA LEU A 162 11.55 -10.18 -19.49
C LEU A 162 13.00 -9.88 -19.91
N THR A 163 13.80 -10.92 -20.15
CA THR A 163 15.18 -10.77 -20.61
C THR A 163 15.23 -10.38 -22.10
N SER A 164 16.31 -9.70 -22.50
CA SER A 164 16.50 -9.15 -23.85
C SER A 164 16.54 -10.16 -25.00
N ASP A 165 16.66 -11.45 -24.67
CA ASP A 165 16.82 -12.54 -25.64
C ASP A 165 15.51 -12.92 -26.33
N GLY A 166 14.39 -12.26 -25.95
CA GLY A 166 13.13 -12.28 -26.68
C GLY A 166 12.34 -13.59 -26.58
N THR A 167 12.84 -14.59 -25.86
CA THR A 167 12.09 -15.80 -25.52
C THR A 167 11.10 -15.46 -24.40
N PRO A 168 9.77 -15.55 -24.65
CA PRO A 168 8.80 -15.29 -23.62
C PRO A 168 8.90 -16.41 -22.56
N ILE A 169 9.38 -16.07 -21.38
CA ILE A 169 9.40 -17.00 -20.24
C ILE A 169 7.95 -17.10 -19.74
N THR A 170 7.25 -18.14 -20.19
CA THR A 170 5.82 -18.37 -19.90
C THR A 170 5.57 -19.17 -18.62
N THR A 171 6.60 -19.87 -18.13
CA THR A 171 6.50 -20.81 -17.02
C THR A 171 7.16 -20.27 -15.76
N SER A 172 6.68 -20.72 -14.60
CA SER A 172 7.20 -20.41 -13.27
C SER A 172 8.48 -21.18 -12.97
N ALA A 173 9.25 -20.74 -11.97
CA ALA A 173 10.41 -21.48 -11.48
C ALA A 173 10.00 -22.41 -10.34
N MET A 174 10.33 -23.69 -10.45
CA MET A 174 9.97 -24.70 -9.44
C MET A 174 11.23 -25.24 -8.75
N LEU A 175 11.17 -25.36 -7.43
CA LEU A 175 12.18 -26.03 -6.60
C LEU A 175 11.48 -27.16 -5.85
N ILE A 176 11.93 -28.39 -6.07
CA ILE A 176 11.22 -29.61 -5.63
C ILE A 176 12.06 -30.32 -4.56
N SER A 177 11.44 -30.72 -3.45
CA SER A 177 12.12 -31.47 -2.39
C SER A 177 12.45 -32.91 -2.81
N PRO A 178 13.31 -33.62 -2.07
CA PRO A 178 13.32 -35.08 -2.07
C PRO A 178 11.96 -35.67 -1.67
N ILE A 179 11.78 -36.99 -1.88
CA ILE A 179 10.60 -37.73 -1.42
C ILE A 179 10.56 -37.73 0.11
N LEU A 180 9.48 -37.20 0.66
CA LEU A 180 9.23 -37.12 2.11
C LEU A 180 8.29 -38.24 2.55
N ASP A 181 8.56 -38.85 3.70
CA ASP A 181 7.64 -39.78 4.37
C ASP A 181 6.49 -39.02 5.08
N SER A 182 5.51 -39.76 5.60
CA SER A 182 4.38 -39.26 6.39
C SER A 182 4.82 -38.30 7.51
N THR A 183 4.07 -37.22 7.70
CA THR A 183 4.31 -36.30 8.83
C THR A 183 3.72 -36.81 10.15
N GLY A 184 2.93 -37.89 10.10
CA GLY A 184 2.08 -38.32 11.21
C GLY A 184 0.94 -37.34 11.53
N ALA A 185 0.17 -37.65 12.58
CA ALA A 185 -1.03 -36.92 12.97
C ALA A 185 -0.77 -35.56 13.65
N THR A 186 0.45 -35.36 14.17
CA THR A 186 0.87 -34.09 14.77
C THR A 186 1.34 -33.08 13.73
N GLY A 187 1.80 -33.55 12.57
CA GLY A 187 2.32 -32.70 11.49
C GLY A 187 3.75 -32.25 11.70
N LYS A 188 4.25 -31.49 10.72
CA LYS A 188 5.59 -30.88 10.71
C LYS A 188 5.50 -29.40 10.32
N CYS A 189 6.37 -28.59 10.91
CA CYS A 189 6.39 -27.13 10.73
C CYS A 189 7.43 -26.78 9.67
N PHE A 190 6.98 -26.50 8.44
CA PHE A 190 7.84 -26.08 7.33
C PHE A 190 8.12 -24.58 7.44
N LYS A 191 9.39 -24.18 7.28
CA LYS A 191 9.85 -22.79 7.42
C LYS A 191 10.75 -22.42 6.26
N LEU A 192 10.66 -21.17 5.81
CA LEU A 192 11.59 -20.59 4.84
C LEU A 192 11.69 -19.07 5.04
N SER A 193 12.82 -18.51 4.64
CA SER A 193 13.00 -17.07 4.46
C SER A 193 12.87 -16.71 2.99
N TYR A 194 12.19 -15.62 2.67
CA TYR A 194 12.01 -15.16 1.29
C TYR A 194 12.19 -13.65 1.17
N SER A 195 12.49 -13.21 -0.06
CA SER A 195 12.56 -11.80 -0.43
C SER A 195 11.98 -11.61 -1.83
N ILE A 196 11.09 -10.65 -1.99
CA ILE A 196 10.41 -10.33 -3.25
C ILE A 196 10.53 -8.83 -3.49
N ASP A 197 11.08 -8.44 -4.64
CA ASP A 197 11.29 -7.04 -4.97
C ASP A 197 11.15 -6.78 -6.48
N GLY A 198 10.83 -5.54 -6.82
CA GLY A 198 10.61 -5.09 -8.19
C GLY A 198 9.18 -5.34 -8.71
N LEU A 199 8.94 -5.00 -9.98
CA LEU A 199 7.58 -4.88 -10.53
C LEU A 199 7.11 -6.14 -11.26
N SER A 200 8.02 -7.01 -11.69
CA SER A 200 7.76 -8.20 -12.49
C SER A 200 7.38 -9.49 -11.72
N PRO A 201 7.63 -9.64 -10.40
CA PRO A 201 7.09 -10.76 -9.63
C PRO A 201 5.57 -10.71 -9.53
N SER A 202 4.91 -11.88 -9.57
CA SER A 202 3.48 -12.01 -9.28
C SER A 202 3.23 -12.59 -7.88
N ARG A 203 3.86 -13.73 -7.56
CA ARG A 203 3.69 -14.40 -6.27
C ARG A 203 4.73 -15.50 -6.03
N LEU A 204 4.88 -15.88 -4.77
CA LEU A 204 5.61 -17.06 -4.32
C LEU A 204 4.62 -17.99 -3.60
N ARG A 205 4.67 -19.30 -3.89
CA ARG A 205 3.86 -20.29 -3.17
C ARG A 205 4.61 -21.58 -2.85
N VAL A 206 4.16 -22.24 -1.79
CA VAL A 206 4.61 -23.55 -1.33
C VAL A 206 3.45 -24.51 -1.47
N MET A 207 3.68 -25.63 -2.13
CA MET A 207 2.67 -26.62 -2.44
C MET A 207 3.09 -28.00 -1.95
N LEU A 208 2.10 -28.80 -1.55
CA LEU A 208 2.26 -30.22 -1.29
C LEU A 208 1.75 -31.02 -2.48
N PHE A 209 2.58 -31.92 -2.98
CA PHE A 209 2.23 -32.85 -4.04
C PHE A 209 2.18 -34.28 -3.49
N PRO A 210 1.00 -34.91 -3.43
CA PRO A 210 0.86 -36.26 -2.88
C PRO A 210 1.39 -37.31 -3.86
N LEU A 211 2.14 -38.29 -3.35
CA LEU A 211 2.64 -39.43 -4.12
C LEU A 211 1.79 -40.69 -3.84
N PRO A 212 1.45 -41.47 -4.88
CA PRO A 212 0.76 -42.74 -4.73
C PRO A 212 1.69 -43.81 -4.14
N GLU A 213 1.10 -44.90 -3.64
CA GLU A 213 1.88 -46.04 -3.13
C GLU A 213 2.78 -46.69 -4.20
N GLU A 214 2.37 -46.63 -5.48
CA GLU A 214 3.18 -47.05 -6.63
C GLU A 214 3.41 -45.88 -7.59
N ILE A 215 4.67 -45.46 -7.72
CA ILE A 215 5.07 -44.37 -8.61
C ILE A 215 5.29 -44.94 -10.02
N THR A 216 4.41 -44.59 -10.97
CA THR A 216 4.58 -44.94 -12.39
C THR A 216 5.32 -43.85 -13.16
N TYR A 217 5.98 -44.21 -14.27
CA TYR A 217 6.71 -43.27 -15.14
C TYR A 217 5.90 -42.05 -15.59
N ASP A 218 4.58 -42.21 -15.79
CA ASP A 218 3.69 -41.13 -16.26
C ASP A 218 3.31 -40.10 -15.17
N TYR A 219 3.62 -40.35 -13.89
CA TYR A 219 3.11 -39.56 -12.75
C TYR A 219 3.85 -38.23 -12.52
N PHE A 220 5.04 -38.04 -13.11
CA PHE A 220 5.83 -36.81 -12.95
C PHE A 220 5.60 -35.74 -14.04
N LYS A 221 4.63 -35.95 -14.93
CA LYS A 221 4.29 -34.94 -15.96
C LYS A 221 3.64 -33.70 -15.32
N LEU A 222 3.94 -32.52 -15.85
CA LEU A 222 3.37 -31.22 -15.46
C LEU A 222 1.83 -31.20 -15.36
N GLU A 223 1.11 -32.01 -16.14
CA GLU A 223 -0.36 -32.13 -16.09
C GLU A 223 -0.88 -32.72 -14.76
N GLU A 224 -0.11 -33.60 -14.11
CA GLU A 224 -0.43 -34.23 -12.83
C GLU A 224 -0.23 -33.26 -11.65
N MET A 225 0.65 -32.25 -11.79
CA MET A 225 0.93 -31.24 -10.75
C MET A 225 -0.30 -30.38 -10.39
N SER A 226 -1.33 -30.41 -11.23
CA SER A 226 -2.67 -29.86 -10.92
C SER A 226 -3.32 -30.49 -9.67
N LYS A 227 -2.83 -31.64 -9.21
CA LYS A 227 -3.27 -32.31 -7.97
C LYS A 227 -2.61 -31.76 -6.70
N SER A 228 -1.68 -30.82 -6.82
CA SER A 228 -1.01 -30.21 -5.67
C SER A 228 -1.97 -29.33 -4.85
N SER A 229 -1.74 -29.31 -3.54
CA SER A 229 -2.44 -28.44 -2.59
C SER A 229 -1.54 -27.28 -2.19
N ILE A 230 -2.09 -26.07 -2.05
CA ILE A 230 -1.32 -24.89 -1.66
C ILE A 230 -1.26 -24.86 -0.13
N LEU A 231 -0.06 -25.06 0.44
CA LEU A 231 0.17 -24.93 1.87
C LEU A 231 0.31 -23.45 2.26
N TRP A 232 1.04 -22.68 1.45
CA TRP A 232 1.32 -21.27 1.72
C TRP A 232 1.51 -20.48 0.44
N GLN A 233 1.17 -19.19 0.45
CA GLN A 233 1.47 -18.28 -0.65
C GLN A 233 1.52 -16.83 -0.18
N THR A 234 2.28 -16.00 -0.89
CA THR A 234 2.29 -14.54 -0.76
C THR A 234 2.34 -13.87 -2.13
N ARG A 235 1.72 -12.70 -2.25
CA ARG A 235 1.81 -11.81 -3.43
C ARG A 235 2.54 -10.52 -3.12
N ASP A 236 2.62 -10.18 -1.84
CA ASP A 236 3.11 -8.91 -1.35
C ASP A 236 4.64 -8.84 -1.48
N THR A 237 5.12 -7.69 -1.96
CA THR A 237 6.55 -7.41 -2.01
C THR A 237 7.11 -7.26 -0.60
N THR A 238 8.34 -7.71 -0.39
CA THR A 238 9.10 -7.46 0.83
C THR A 238 10.01 -6.23 0.71
N MET A 239 9.93 -5.50 -0.42
CA MET A 239 10.84 -4.41 -0.82
C MET A 239 12.32 -4.82 -0.69
N GLY A 240 12.61 -6.06 -1.04
CA GLY A 240 13.95 -6.64 -0.96
C GLY A 240 14.41 -7.06 0.44
N GLY A 241 13.62 -6.79 1.49
CA GLY A 241 13.87 -7.29 2.84
C GLY A 241 13.62 -8.79 2.96
N TRP A 242 14.34 -9.45 3.86
CA TRP A 242 14.10 -10.86 4.18
C TRP A 242 12.95 -11.00 5.18
N VAL A 243 11.97 -11.81 4.82
CA VAL A 243 10.82 -12.15 5.67
C VAL A 243 10.82 -13.66 5.88
N GLN A 244 10.60 -14.09 7.12
CA GLN A 244 10.46 -15.50 7.45
C GLN A 244 8.98 -15.89 7.52
N THR A 245 8.65 -17.04 6.96
CA THR A 245 7.32 -17.66 7.05
C THR A 245 7.42 -19.09 7.54
N ASN A 246 6.32 -19.59 8.07
CA ASN A 246 6.15 -20.93 8.55
C ASN A 246 4.73 -21.44 8.24
N VAL A 247 4.59 -22.75 8.06
CA VAL A 247 3.32 -23.43 7.87
C VAL A 247 3.40 -24.84 8.46
N LEU A 248 2.47 -25.20 9.34
CA LEU A 248 2.28 -26.60 9.74
C LEU A 248 1.44 -27.31 8.69
N TYR A 249 1.92 -28.48 8.27
CA TYR A 249 1.13 -29.37 7.44
C TYR A 249 1.11 -30.78 8.03
N THR A 250 0.00 -31.47 7.81
CA THR A 250 -0.14 -32.90 8.07
C THR A 250 -0.34 -33.62 6.74
N HIS A 251 0.27 -34.79 6.56
CA HIS A 251 0.02 -35.64 5.41
C HIS A 251 0.30 -37.11 5.75
N PRO A 252 -0.63 -38.04 5.46
CA PRO A 252 -0.52 -39.43 5.89
C PRO A 252 0.46 -40.28 5.07
N GLY A 253 0.82 -39.87 3.85
CA GLY A 253 1.62 -40.66 2.91
C GLY A 253 2.90 -39.98 2.42
N ASN A 254 3.53 -40.60 1.43
CA ASN A 254 4.69 -40.02 0.77
C ASN A 254 4.28 -38.80 -0.05
N HIS A 255 5.11 -37.77 -0.07
CA HIS A 255 4.79 -36.53 -0.76
C HIS A 255 6.06 -35.74 -1.12
N LEU A 256 5.86 -34.67 -1.90
CA LEU A 256 6.87 -33.67 -2.22
C LEU A 256 6.41 -32.30 -1.77
N ILE A 257 7.37 -31.44 -1.43
CA ILE A 257 7.16 -30.01 -1.25
C ILE A 257 7.73 -29.29 -2.47
N ILE A 258 6.94 -28.37 -3.03
CA ILE A 258 7.29 -27.61 -4.23
C ILE A 258 7.22 -26.13 -3.90
N ILE A 259 8.32 -25.42 -4.10
CA ILE A 259 8.39 -23.97 -3.99
C ILE A 259 8.36 -23.40 -5.40
N GLU A 260 7.34 -22.58 -5.69
CA GLU A 260 7.11 -22.04 -7.01
C GLU A 260 7.13 -20.51 -7.00
N ALA A 261 8.04 -19.93 -7.77
CA ALA A 261 8.13 -18.50 -8.02
C ALA A 261 7.46 -18.18 -9.36
N ILE A 262 6.42 -17.33 -9.30
CA ILE A 262 5.56 -17.02 -10.44
C ILE A 262 5.79 -15.56 -10.85
N PRO A 263 6.26 -15.29 -12.08
CA PRO A 263 6.34 -13.93 -12.61
C PRO A 263 4.96 -13.44 -13.05
N LYS A 264 4.80 -12.14 -13.29
CA LYS A 264 3.60 -11.61 -13.95
C LYS A 264 3.44 -12.15 -15.37
N ASP A 265 2.20 -12.14 -15.84
CA ASP A 265 1.88 -12.56 -17.21
C ASP A 265 2.60 -11.69 -18.25
N LEU A 266 2.88 -12.28 -19.41
CA LEU A 266 3.57 -11.58 -20.51
C LEU A 266 2.83 -10.36 -21.05
N THR A 267 1.51 -10.32 -20.84
CA THR A 267 0.64 -9.20 -21.23
C THR A 267 0.72 -8.03 -20.25
N ASP A 268 1.25 -8.22 -19.04
CA ASP A 268 1.41 -7.17 -18.04
C ASP A 268 2.62 -6.29 -18.39
N ASN A 269 2.41 -4.98 -18.51
CA ASN A 269 3.48 -4.01 -18.79
C ASN A 269 4.60 -4.05 -17.75
N ASN A 270 4.28 -4.38 -16.50
CA ASN A 270 5.24 -4.46 -15.40
C ASN A 270 6.27 -5.58 -15.60
N ARG A 271 5.95 -6.58 -16.43
CA ARG A 271 6.83 -7.71 -16.72
C ARG A 271 8.15 -7.29 -17.38
N ARG A 272 8.20 -6.11 -18.01
CA ARG A 272 9.41 -5.53 -18.65
C ARG A 272 10.38 -4.89 -17.67
N PHE A 273 9.94 -4.62 -16.44
CA PHE A 273 10.76 -4.00 -15.42
C PHE A 273 11.43 -5.07 -14.56
N ARG A 274 12.54 -4.72 -13.92
CA ARG A 274 13.30 -5.64 -13.07
C ARG A 274 12.49 -6.11 -11.87
N GLY A 275 12.78 -7.33 -11.43
CA GLY A 275 12.32 -7.84 -10.16
C GLY A 275 12.69 -9.30 -9.95
N TYR A 276 12.74 -9.74 -8.69
CA TYR A 276 13.18 -11.07 -8.35
C TYR A 276 12.35 -11.68 -7.22
N ILE A 277 12.44 -13.01 -7.13
CA ILE A 277 12.00 -13.78 -5.97
C ILE A 277 13.20 -14.58 -5.48
N ALA A 278 13.53 -14.46 -4.19
CA ALA A 278 14.62 -15.16 -3.53
C ALA A 278 14.11 -15.97 -2.34
N VAL A 279 14.74 -17.12 -2.08
CA VAL A 279 14.44 -18.03 -0.96
C VAL A 279 15.74 -18.48 -0.30
N ASP A 280 15.71 -18.58 1.03
CA ASP A 280 16.81 -18.99 1.87
C ASP A 280 16.30 -19.71 3.15
N ASN A 281 17.21 -20.36 3.89
CA ASN A 281 16.96 -20.96 5.21
C ASN A 281 15.71 -21.84 5.30
N ILE A 282 15.61 -22.81 4.39
CA ILE A 282 14.55 -23.82 4.43
C ILE A 282 14.80 -24.77 5.59
N GLN A 283 13.80 -24.97 6.46
CA GLN A 283 13.89 -25.84 7.63
C GLN A 283 12.55 -26.53 7.89
N VAL A 284 12.60 -27.72 8.48
CA VAL A 284 11.39 -28.44 8.94
C VAL A 284 11.56 -28.78 10.41
N GLY A 285 10.72 -28.17 11.24
CA GLY A 285 10.69 -28.35 12.68
C GLY A 285 9.53 -29.24 13.15
N GLU A 286 9.40 -29.34 14.48
CA GLU A 286 8.26 -30.03 15.10
C GLU A 286 7.01 -29.15 15.13
N PHE A 287 5.84 -29.77 15.31
CA PHE A 287 4.54 -29.08 15.34
C PHE A 287 4.48 -27.93 16.36
N THR A 288 5.21 -28.04 17.47
CA THR A 288 5.29 -27.02 18.53
C THR A 288 5.88 -25.69 18.05
N GLU A 289 6.56 -25.68 16.91
CA GLU A 289 7.15 -24.48 16.32
C GLU A 289 6.20 -23.70 15.40
N CYS A 290 5.03 -24.27 15.10
CA CYS A 290 3.93 -23.66 14.36
C CYS A 290 2.62 -23.85 15.17
N PRO A 291 2.51 -23.28 16.38
CA PRO A 291 1.36 -23.53 17.25
C PRO A 291 0.06 -23.01 16.62
N GLY A 292 -0.94 -23.88 16.51
CA GLY A 292 -2.28 -23.54 16.03
C GLY A 292 -2.52 -23.85 14.54
N ASP A 293 -1.50 -23.85 13.70
CA ASP A 293 -1.65 -24.23 12.28
C ASP A 293 -2.11 -25.70 12.16
N CYS A 294 -3.04 -26.00 11.26
CA CYS A 294 -3.49 -27.37 10.99
C CYS A 294 -4.21 -27.53 9.65
N THR A 295 -3.76 -28.49 8.83
CA THR A 295 -4.44 -28.90 7.59
C THR A 295 -5.44 -30.04 7.80
N PHE A 296 -5.53 -30.64 8.99
CA PHE A 296 -6.41 -31.77 9.33
C PHE A 296 -6.31 -33.06 8.48
N ASP A 297 -5.43 -33.10 7.48
CA ASP A 297 -5.14 -34.25 6.61
C ASP A 297 -4.73 -35.52 7.36
N GLY A 298 -3.87 -35.37 8.38
CA GLY A 298 -3.32 -36.46 9.17
C GLY A 298 -3.85 -36.55 10.60
N GLY A 299 -4.43 -35.47 11.14
CA GLY A 299 -4.88 -35.40 12.54
C GLY A 299 -5.16 -33.97 13.01
N LEU A 300 -5.40 -33.81 14.32
CA LEU A 300 -5.83 -32.53 14.91
C LEU A 300 -4.70 -31.53 15.20
N CYS A 301 -3.43 -31.82 14.90
CA CYS A 301 -2.29 -30.89 15.13
C CYS A 301 -2.22 -30.26 16.54
N GLY A 302 -2.71 -30.97 17.57
CA GLY A 302 -2.77 -30.47 18.95
C GLY A 302 -4.05 -29.70 19.32
N TRP A 303 -4.95 -29.45 18.37
CA TRP A 303 -6.32 -29.02 18.66
C TRP A 303 -7.06 -30.09 19.46
N TYR A 304 -7.91 -29.66 20.38
CA TYR A 304 -8.64 -30.57 21.27
C TYR A 304 -10.06 -30.07 21.57
N ASP A 305 -11.00 -31.00 21.68
CA ASP A 305 -12.34 -30.72 22.20
C ASP A 305 -12.33 -30.65 23.73
N ILE A 306 -13.31 -29.97 24.30
CA ILE A 306 -13.57 -29.95 25.75
C ILE A 306 -14.71 -30.92 26.09
N GLU A 307 -14.72 -31.46 27.32
CA GLU A 307 -15.76 -32.41 27.73
C GLU A 307 -17.04 -31.72 28.24
N GLU A 308 -16.97 -30.41 28.53
CA GLU A 308 -18.04 -29.64 29.14
C GLU A 308 -19.07 -29.05 28.15
N ASP A 309 -18.94 -29.30 26.85
CA ASP A 309 -19.90 -28.88 25.83
C ASP A 309 -20.94 -29.98 25.49
N ASP A 310 -21.82 -29.73 24.52
CA ASP A 310 -22.92 -30.67 24.21
C ASP A 310 -22.45 -31.85 23.35
N PHE A 311 -21.36 -31.67 22.58
CA PHE A 311 -20.70 -32.70 21.74
C PHE A 311 -19.41 -32.20 21.07
N ASN A 312 -18.66 -33.16 20.52
CA ASN A 312 -17.34 -32.93 19.96
C ASN A 312 -17.35 -32.76 18.43
N TRP A 313 -16.35 -32.04 17.94
CA TRP A 313 -15.98 -32.03 16.53
C TRP A 313 -15.51 -33.41 16.07
N GLN A 314 -15.69 -33.71 14.78
CA GLN A 314 -15.32 -35.00 14.18
C GLN A 314 -14.45 -34.78 12.95
N MET A 315 -13.52 -35.71 12.69
CA MET A 315 -12.76 -35.69 11.43
C MET A 315 -13.56 -36.33 10.29
N GLY A 316 -13.51 -35.69 9.12
CA GLY A 316 -14.12 -36.13 7.88
C GLY A 316 -13.12 -36.17 6.73
N ARG A 317 -13.39 -37.01 5.73
CA ARG A 317 -12.64 -37.08 4.45
C ARG A 317 -13.53 -36.82 3.22
N GLY A 318 -14.77 -36.39 3.47
CA GLY A 318 -15.79 -36.17 2.46
C GLY A 318 -17.14 -36.75 2.86
N SER A 319 -18.17 -35.91 2.80
CA SER A 319 -19.56 -36.27 3.02
C SER A 319 -20.12 -37.04 1.82
N MET A 320 -20.94 -38.05 2.10
CA MET A 320 -21.80 -38.71 1.10
C MET A 320 -23.19 -38.06 1.04
N ASN A 321 -23.50 -37.15 1.96
CA ASN A 321 -24.72 -36.37 1.94
C ASN A 321 -24.57 -35.22 0.94
N THR A 322 -25.46 -35.15 -0.04
CA THR A 322 -25.47 -34.07 -1.05
C THR A 322 -26.23 -32.84 -0.58
N ALA A 323 -26.96 -32.94 0.54
CA ALA A 323 -27.71 -31.84 1.14
C ALA A 323 -26.94 -31.13 2.28
N THR A 324 -25.87 -31.74 2.81
CA THR A 324 -25.03 -31.16 3.87
C THR A 324 -23.59 -31.63 3.80
N GLY A 325 -22.70 -30.81 4.33
CA GLY A 325 -21.28 -31.14 4.50
C GLY A 325 -20.51 -31.18 3.19
N PRO A 326 -19.19 -31.00 3.23
CA PRO A 326 -18.38 -30.92 2.03
C PRO A 326 -18.07 -32.32 1.49
N THR A 327 -18.23 -32.52 0.18
CA THR A 327 -17.95 -33.81 -0.48
C THR A 327 -16.47 -34.20 -0.46
N ARG A 328 -15.59 -33.21 -0.23
CA ARG A 328 -14.12 -33.26 -0.24
C ARG A 328 -13.55 -32.21 0.73
N ASP A 329 -12.34 -32.42 1.25
CA ASP A 329 -11.58 -31.40 1.98
C ASP A 329 -11.28 -30.17 1.10
N ARG A 330 -10.81 -29.09 1.73
CA ARG A 330 -10.51 -27.84 1.01
C ARG A 330 -9.41 -28.07 -0.02
N SER A 331 -8.33 -28.75 0.34
CA SER A 331 -7.16 -28.92 -0.50
C SER A 331 -7.42 -29.80 -1.73
N SER A 332 -8.27 -30.82 -1.62
CA SER A 332 -8.67 -31.71 -2.72
C SER A 332 -9.89 -31.24 -3.52
N SER A 333 -10.58 -30.17 -3.08
CA SER A 333 -11.75 -29.65 -3.79
C SER A 333 -11.45 -29.22 -5.23
N SER A 334 -10.24 -28.69 -5.49
CA SER A 334 -9.79 -28.26 -6.83
C SER A 334 -9.26 -29.40 -7.70
N SER A 335 -8.64 -30.43 -7.12
CA SER A 335 -8.03 -31.55 -7.87
C SER A 335 -9.00 -32.70 -8.14
N GLY A 336 -10.09 -32.75 -7.38
CA GLY A 336 -11.09 -33.81 -7.49
C GLY A 336 -10.71 -35.11 -6.78
N THR A 337 -9.68 -35.12 -5.94
CA THR A 337 -9.30 -36.29 -5.13
C THR A 337 -10.05 -36.32 -3.79
N LYS A 338 -9.87 -37.38 -2.99
CA LYS A 338 -10.33 -37.47 -1.58
C LYS A 338 -9.16 -37.89 -0.70
N SER A 339 -8.06 -37.15 -0.81
CA SER A 339 -6.78 -37.50 -0.19
C SER A 339 -6.53 -36.80 1.15
N GLY A 340 -7.25 -35.70 1.44
CA GLY A 340 -7.09 -34.92 2.64
C GLY A 340 -8.16 -35.15 3.70
N GLY A 341 -8.17 -34.29 4.72
CA GLY A 341 -9.06 -34.35 5.87
C GLY A 341 -9.55 -32.96 6.29
N TYR A 342 -10.64 -32.91 7.04
CA TYR A 342 -11.17 -31.69 7.65
C TYR A 342 -11.86 -32.05 8.97
N VAL A 343 -12.18 -31.06 9.80
CA VAL A 343 -13.02 -31.26 10.99
C VAL A 343 -14.39 -30.64 10.79
N TYR A 344 -15.43 -31.28 11.32
CA TYR A 344 -16.80 -30.84 11.16
C TYR A 344 -17.68 -31.20 12.36
N ILE A 345 -18.77 -30.46 12.51
CA ILE A 345 -19.90 -30.86 13.33
C ILE A 345 -21.01 -31.41 12.44
N SER A 346 -21.69 -32.45 12.93
CA SER A 346 -22.93 -32.91 12.33
C SER A 346 -24.14 -32.53 13.16
N SER A 347 -25.13 -31.93 12.51
CA SER A 347 -26.44 -31.62 13.10
C SER A 347 -27.39 -32.83 13.20
N SER A 348 -26.93 -34.01 12.77
CA SER A 348 -27.72 -35.24 12.76
C SER A 348 -28.07 -35.73 14.18
N PHE A 349 -29.10 -36.59 14.28
CA PHE A 349 -29.52 -37.17 15.56
C PHE A 349 -28.32 -37.80 16.30
N PRO A 350 -28.12 -37.55 17.62
CA PRO A 350 -29.10 -37.01 18.59
C PRO A 350 -29.06 -35.49 18.82
N ARG A 351 -28.38 -34.71 17.96
CA ARG A 351 -28.23 -33.26 18.16
C ARG A 351 -29.56 -32.51 18.18
N ARG A 352 -29.64 -31.46 18.99
CA ARG A 352 -30.80 -30.56 19.11
C ARG A 352 -30.43 -29.13 18.71
N PRO A 353 -31.42 -28.32 18.28
CA PRO A 353 -31.19 -26.90 18.03
C PRO A 353 -30.61 -26.19 19.26
N GLY A 354 -29.51 -25.47 19.06
CA GLY A 354 -28.78 -24.78 20.13
C GLY A 354 -27.66 -25.59 20.79
N ASP A 355 -27.52 -26.90 20.50
CA ASP A 355 -26.37 -27.69 20.95
C ASP A 355 -25.07 -27.08 20.39
N ARG A 356 -24.00 -27.08 21.21
CA ARG A 356 -22.70 -26.48 20.86
C ARG A 356 -21.54 -27.45 20.98
N ALA A 357 -20.54 -27.22 20.13
CA ALA A 357 -19.24 -27.89 20.14
C ALA A 357 -18.12 -26.86 20.08
N LYS A 358 -17.09 -27.00 20.92
CA LYS A 358 -15.93 -26.10 21.00
C LYS A 358 -14.64 -26.86 20.70
N LEU A 359 -13.90 -26.40 19.68
CA LEU A 359 -12.56 -26.87 19.36
C LEU A 359 -11.53 -25.82 19.80
N HIS A 360 -10.65 -26.19 20.73
CA HIS A 360 -9.62 -25.32 21.29
C HIS A 360 -8.27 -25.51 20.59
N SER A 361 -7.61 -24.40 20.29
CA SER A 361 -6.23 -24.43 19.81
C SER A 361 -5.26 -24.77 20.94
N PRO A 362 -4.05 -25.25 20.61
CA PRO A 362 -2.90 -25.11 21.50
C PRO A 362 -2.70 -23.65 21.95
N ALA A 363 -1.94 -23.46 23.02
CA ALA A 363 -1.53 -22.12 23.45
C ALA A 363 -0.68 -21.44 22.36
N ILE A 364 -1.09 -20.24 21.95
CA ILE A 364 -0.37 -19.43 20.96
C ILE A 364 0.35 -18.33 21.71
N SER A 365 1.68 -18.32 21.59
CA SER A 365 2.51 -17.29 22.19
C SER A 365 2.26 -15.92 21.56
N SER A 366 2.06 -14.89 22.37
CA SER A 366 2.01 -13.53 21.86
C SER A 366 3.39 -13.07 21.38
N LEU A 367 3.41 -12.44 20.20
CA LEU A 367 4.60 -11.78 19.64
C LEU A 367 4.83 -10.38 20.24
N GLY A 368 4.00 -9.98 21.22
CA GLY A 368 4.01 -8.67 21.86
C GLY A 368 2.93 -7.72 21.31
N ARG A 369 2.77 -6.58 21.98
CA ARG A 369 1.73 -5.56 21.66
C ARG A 369 1.80 -4.98 20.25
N ASP A 370 2.95 -5.09 19.60
CA ASP A 370 3.26 -4.34 18.39
C ASP A 370 3.35 -5.26 17.16
N LYS A 371 2.92 -6.53 17.33
CA LYS A 371 3.02 -7.58 16.32
C LYS A 371 1.68 -8.35 16.26
N PRO A 372 0.67 -7.80 15.55
CA PRO A 372 -0.57 -8.53 15.30
C PRO A 372 -0.28 -9.81 14.50
N MET A 373 -1.19 -10.77 14.62
CA MET A 373 -1.21 -11.97 13.79
C MET A 373 -2.53 -12.01 13.01
N CYS A 374 -2.56 -12.76 11.93
CA CYS A 374 -3.77 -13.03 11.16
C CYS A 374 -4.10 -14.51 11.28
N LEU A 375 -5.28 -14.83 11.80
CA LEU A 375 -5.84 -16.17 11.68
C LEU A 375 -6.55 -16.28 10.33
N ARG A 376 -6.20 -17.31 9.56
CA ARG A 376 -6.88 -17.71 8.33
C ARG A 376 -7.33 -19.15 8.44
N PHE A 377 -8.54 -19.44 7.96
CA PHE A 377 -9.11 -20.77 7.94
C PHE A 377 -10.10 -20.89 6.79
N TRP A 378 -10.47 -22.11 6.44
CA TRP A 378 -11.55 -22.38 5.49
C TRP A 378 -12.75 -22.95 6.22
N THR A 379 -13.95 -22.63 5.77
CA THR A 379 -15.19 -23.18 6.31
C THR A 379 -16.17 -23.56 5.20
N HIS A 380 -16.96 -24.60 5.46
CA HIS A 380 -18.08 -25.03 4.62
C HIS A 380 -19.34 -25.08 5.49
N MET A 381 -20.33 -24.30 5.11
CA MET A 381 -21.58 -24.10 5.86
C MET A 381 -22.75 -24.26 4.89
N TYR A 382 -23.17 -25.51 4.64
CA TYR A 382 -24.19 -25.82 3.64
C TYR A 382 -25.36 -26.62 4.21
N GLY A 383 -26.57 -26.14 3.95
CA GLY A 383 -27.83 -26.76 4.30
C GLY A 383 -28.78 -25.85 5.08
N ASN A 384 -30.09 -26.12 4.96
CA ASN A 384 -31.15 -25.30 5.60
C ASN A 384 -31.20 -25.45 7.14
N GLY A 385 -30.41 -26.36 7.72
CA GLY A 385 -30.27 -26.55 9.15
C GLY A 385 -29.03 -25.89 9.75
N VAL A 386 -28.20 -25.21 8.95
CA VAL A 386 -26.94 -24.62 9.43
C VAL A 386 -27.25 -23.60 10.53
N GLY A 387 -26.57 -23.76 11.66
CA GLY A 387 -26.67 -22.82 12.79
C GLY A 387 -25.66 -21.70 12.64
N SER A 388 -24.65 -21.65 13.50
CA SER A 388 -23.63 -20.59 13.46
C SER A 388 -22.25 -21.05 13.86
N LEU A 389 -21.24 -20.39 13.31
CA LEU A 389 -19.83 -20.54 13.67
C LEU A 389 -19.35 -19.23 14.33
N ARG A 390 -18.75 -19.35 15.52
CA ARG A 390 -18.17 -18.26 16.30
C ARG A 390 -16.70 -18.55 16.56
N ILE A 391 -15.88 -17.52 16.51
CA ILE A 391 -14.48 -17.61 16.91
C ILE A 391 -14.25 -16.69 18.10
N TYR A 392 -13.72 -17.28 19.17
CA TYR A 392 -13.32 -16.57 20.36
C TYR A 392 -11.80 -16.56 20.49
N GLN A 393 -11.26 -15.42 20.90
CA GLN A 393 -9.90 -15.32 21.44
C GLN A 393 -9.99 -15.39 22.95
N ARG A 394 -9.28 -16.34 23.55
CA ARG A 394 -9.23 -16.54 25.01
C ARG A 394 -7.85 -16.19 25.54
N ASP A 395 -7.77 -15.20 26.40
CA ASP A 395 -6.50 -14.81 27.06
C ASP A 395 -6.02 -15.91 28.01
N GLU A 396 -4.71 -16.18 28.07
CA GLU A 396 -4.18 -17.19 28.97
C GLU A 396 -4.21 -16.79 30.45
N ASP A 397 -4.10 -15.50 30.77
CA ASP A 397 -3.95 -15.03 32.15
C ASP A 397 -5.30 -14.96 32.87
N ASP A 398 -6.27 -14.26 32.28
CA ASP A 398 -7.59 -14.03 32.90
C ASP A 398 -8.69 -14.99 32.42
N LYS A 399 -8.39 -15.80 31.39
CA LYS A 399 -9.31 -16.76 30.76
C LYS A 399 -10.57 -16.15 30.15
N ASN A 400 -10.61 -14.83 29.90
CA ASN A 400 -11.73 -14.16 29.26
C ASN A 400 -11.82 -14.52 27.77
N GLU A 401 -13.03 -14.82 27.29
CA GLU A 401 -13.33 -15.12 25.88
C GLU A 401 -13.89 -13.86 25.18
N LYS A 402 -13.18 -13.35 24.17
CA LYS A 402 -13.61 -12.25 23.31
C LYS A 402 -14.08 -12.79 21.96
N LEU A 403 -15.34 -12.53 21.58
CA LEU A 403 -15.85 -12.87 20.25
C LEU A 403 -15.18 -11.97 19.20
N ILE A 404 -14.50 -12.57 18.23
CA ILE A 404 -13.75 -11.85 17.18
C ILE A 404 -14.28 -12.09 15.77
N TRP A 405 -15.02 -13.18 15.54
CA TRP A 405 -15.59 -13.52 14.24
C TRP A 405 -16.90 -14.30 14.41
N TYR A 406 -17.90 -14.01 13.58
CA TYR A 406 -19.22 -14.66 13.66
C TYR A 406 -19.89 -14.78 12.30
N LEU A 407 -20.32 -15.99 11.94
CA LEU A 407 -21.15 -16.24 10.76
C LEU A 407 -22.32 -17.17 11.11
N SER A 408 -23.49 -16.92 10.54
CA SER A 408 -24.69 -17.72 10.80
C SER A 408 -25.48 -18.01 9.53
N GLY A 409 -26.08 -19.19 9.48
CA GLY A 409 -26.87 -19.66 8.35
C GLY A 409 -26.03 -20.28 7.24
N GLU A 410 -26.71 -20.63 6.16
CA GLU A 410 -26.09 -21.23 4.97
C GLU A 410 -25.22 -20.22 4.22
N ALA A 411 -24.02 -20.64 3.82
CA ALA A 411 -23.06 -19.86 3.03
C ALA A 411 -22.84 -20.43 1.61
N GLY A 412 -23.64 -21.40 1.18
CA GLY A 412 -23.53 -22.07 -0.12
C GLY A 412 -22.68 -23.34 -0.08
N ASN A 413 -22.75 -24.13 -1.17
CA ASN A 413 -22.05 -25.43 -1.26
C ASN A 413 -20.62 -25.28 -1.84
N ALA A 414 -19.79 -24.49 -1.18
CA ALA A 414 -18.37 -24.39 -1.47
C ALA A 414 -17.59 -24.11 -0.19
N TRP A 415 -16.28 -24.31 -0.24
CA TRP A 415 -15.39 -23.86 0.82
C TRP A 415 -15.14 -22.37 0.66
N TYR A 416 -15.27 -21.62 1.76
CA TYR A 416 -15.01 -20.18 1.79
C TYR A 416 -13.96 -19.88 2.86
N GLN A 417 -13.10 -18.90 2.57
CA GLN A 417 -12.04 -18.51 3.48
C GLN A 417 -12.57 -17.51 4.51
N GLY A 418 -12.36 -17.81 5.79
CA GLY A 418 -12.48 -16.86 6.88
C GLY A 418 -11.10 -16.33 7.27
N GLN A 419 -11.03 -15.06 7.66
CA GLN A 419 -9.82 -14.51 8.26
C GLN A 419 -10.16 -13.43 9.30
N VAL A 420 -9.31 -13.26 10.31
CA VAL A 420 -9.53 -12.29 11.39
C VAL A 420 -8.19 -11.88 12.01
N PRO A 421 -7.98 -10.58 12.31
CA PRO A 421 -6.79 -10.13 13.00
C PRO A 421 -6.83 -10.54 14.48
N LEU A 422 -5.67 -10.92 15.00
CA LEU A 422 -5.43 -11.32 16.38
C LEU A 422 -4.41 -10.39 17.02
N SER A 423 -4.70 -9.97 18.24
CA SER A 423 -3.83 -9.12 19.03
C SER A 423 -4.01 -9.44 20.51
N GLY A 424 -2.91 -9.55 21.26
CA GLY A 424 -2.97 -9.89 22.69
C GLY A 424 -1.70 -9.51 23.44
N HIS A 425 -1.83 -9.15 24.72
CA HIS A 425 -0.70 -8.82 25.59
C HIS A 425 0.08 -10.04 26.07
N THR A 426 -0.63 -11.16 26.18
CA THR A 426 -0.20 -12.45 26.75
C THR A 426 -0.47 -13.55 25.73
N GLY A 427 -0.04 -14.79 26.01
CA GLY A 427 -0.46 -15.93 25.22
C GLY A 427 -1.98 -16.04 25.16
N TYR A 428 -2.51 -16.58 24.06
CA TYR A 428 -3.95 -16.76 23.90
C TYR A 428 -4.26 -18.08 23.19
N GLN A 429 -5.52 -18.52 23.31
CA GLN A 429 -6.07 -19.62 22.54
C GLN A 429 -7.16 -19.11 21.60
N VAL A 430 -7.29 -19.75 20.45
CA VAL A 430 -8.41 -19.58 19.54
C VAL A 430 -9.40 -20.71 19.78
N ILE A 431 -10.68 -20.38 19.83
CA ILE A 431 -11.76 -21.34 20.04
C ILE A 431 -12.74 -21.23 18.87
N PHE A 432 -12.92 -22.33 18.14
CA PHE A 432 -14.01 -22.48 17.19
C PHE A 432 -15.22 -23.07 17.91
N GLU A 433 -16.27 -22.26 18.09
CA GLU A 433 -17.56 -22.71 18.62
C GLU A 433 -18.56 -22.84 17.46
N ALA A 434 -19.08 -24.04 17.23
CA ALA A 434 -20.18 -24.26 16.30
C ALA A 434 -21.48 -24.58 17.05
N GLU A 435 -22.58 -23.99 16.59
CA GLU A 435 -23.92 -24.17 17.15
C GLU A 435 -24.83 -24.84 16.11
N VAL A 436 -25.58 -25.86 16.55
CA VAL A 436 -26.56 -26.56 15.71
C VAL A 436 -27.77 -25.68 15.44
N GLY A 437 -28.15 -25.56 14.18
CA GLY A 437 -29.29 -24.75 13.77
C GLY A 437 -30.65 -25.44 13.99
N LYS A 438 -31.66 -25.03 13.21
CA LYS A 438 -33.06 -25.36 13.50
C LYS A 438 -33.44 -26.82 13.21
N ASN A 439 -32.65 -27.54 12.41
CA ASN A 439 -32.94 -28.90 11.98
C ASN A 439 -31.64 -29.68 11.70
N SER A 440 -31.77 -30.97 11.37
CA SER A 440 -30.64 -31.90 11.21
C SER A 440 -29.93 -31.83 9.85
N LEU A 441 -30.12 -30.75 9.08
CA LEU A 441 -29.52 -30.55 7.76
C LEU A 441 -28.58 -29.35 7.74
N GLY A 442 -27.65 -29.29 8.70
CA GLY A 442 -26.73 -28.18 8.89
C GLY A 442 -25.38 -28.58 9.44
N ASP A 443 -24.55 -29.21 8.60
CA ASP A 443 -23.17 -29.50 8.98
C ASP A 443 -22.31 -28.24 8.78
N ILE A 444 -21.37 -28.01 9.70
CA ILE A 444 -20.38 -26.93 9.62
C ILE A 444 -19.01 -27.60 9.66
N ALA A 445 -18.20 -27.37 8.64
CA ALA A 445 -16.83 -27.86 8.56
C ALA A 445 -15.82 -26.71 8.58
N ILE A 446 -14.63 -26.98 9.11
CA ILE A 446 -13.47 -26.10 9.04
C ILE A 446 -12.24 -26.89 8.56
N ASP A 447 -11.35 -26.20 7.88
CA ASP A 447 -10.16 -26.79 7.27
C ASP A 447 -9.03 -25.76 7.10
N ASP A 448 -7.80 -26.21 6.84
CA ASP A 448 -6.63 -25.38 6.50
C ASP A 448 -6.45 -24.13 7.41
N VAL A 449 -6.37 -24.35 8.72
CA VAL A 449 -6.15 -23.30 9.72
C VAL A 449 -4.69 -22.89 9.72
N SER A 450 -4.43 -21.59 9.64
CA SER A 450 -3.07 -21.03 9.55
C SER A 450 -2.97 -19.66 10.21
N PHE A 451 -1.79 -19.36 10.74
CA PHE A 451 -1.48 -18.11 11.43
C PHE A 451 -0.32 -17.38 10.74
N PHE A 452 -0.53 -16.13 10.36
CA PHE A 452 0.51 -15.30 9.72
C PHE A 452 0.88 -14.09 10.58
N ASN A 453 2.13 -13.67 10.49
CA ASN A 453 2.56 -12.42 11.13
C ASN A 453 2.01 -11.22 10.35
N GLY A 454 1.50 -10.23 11.07
CA GLY A 454 0.88 -9.04 10.49
C GLY A 454 -0.64 -9.04 10.66
N PRO A 455 -1.27 -7.86 10.49
CA PRO A 455 -2.72 -7.76 10.53
C PRO A 455 -3.32 -8.26 9.22
N CYS A 456 -4.62 -8.53 9.23
CA CYS A 456 -5.40 -8.77 8.04
C CYS A 456 -6.82 -8.26 8.21
N PRO A 457 -7.49 -7.84 7.13
CA PRO A 457 -8.87 -7.40 7.20
C PRO A 457 -9.78 -8.59 7.48
N THR A 458 -10.82 -8.42 8.29
CA THR A 458 -11.73 -9.53 8.57
C THR A 458 -12.50 -9.97 7.32
N ALA A 459 -12.50 -11.28 7.03
CA ALA A 459 -13.22 -11.89 5.91
C ALA A 459 -14.09 -13.08 6.36
N PRO A 460 -15.27 -13.29 5.74
CA PRO A 460 -15.96 -12.33 4.88
C PRO A 460 -16.36 -11.08 5.68
N GLN A 461 -16.54 -9.93 5.02
CA GLN A 461 -16.80 -8.65 5.72
C GLN A 461 -18.03 -8.70 6.65
N VAL A 462 -19.05 -9.49 6.29
CA VAL A 462 -20.25 -9.72 7.11
C VAL A 462 -19.97 -10.39 8.46
N ALA A 463 -18.81 -11.05 8.61
CA ALA A 463 -18.46 -11.80 9.80
C ALA A 463 -17.93 -10.93 10.95
N ALA A 464 -17.63 -9.65 10.69
CA ALA A 464 -17.22 -8.67 11.70
C ALA A 464 -18.15 -7.44 11.71
N SER A 465 -19.36 -7.61 12.27
CA SER A 465 -20.37 -6.54 12.33
C SER A 465 -19.95 -5.24 13.04
N HIS A 466 -18.85 -5.26 13.80
CA HIS A 466 -18.37 -4.13 14.62
C HIS A 466 -16.95 -3.64 14.29
N SER A 467 -16.23 -4.23 13.33
CA SER A 467 -14.91 -3.68 12.94
C SER A 467 -15.11 -2.61 11.84
N ALA A 468 -14.15 -1.69 11.69
CA ALA A 468 -14.04 -0.91 10.44
C ALA A 468 -12.99 -1.52 9.52
N ASP A 469 -12.74 -2.82 9.68
CA ASP A 469 -11.95 -3.55 8.70
C ASP A 469 -12.76 -3.57 7.40
N CYS A 470 -12.12 -3.22 6.30
CA CYS A 470 -12.77 -3.14 5.02
C CYS A 470 -11.80 -3.42 3.89
N THR A 471 -12.09 -4.50 3.17
CA THR A 471 -11.47 -4.84 1.88
C THR A 471 -12.19 -4.20 0.69
N PHE A 472 -13.25 -3.42 0.95
CA PHE A 472 -14.15 -2.84 -0.04
C PHE A 472 -14.82 -3.80 -1.03
N GLU A 473 -14.70 -5.12 -0.86
CA GLU A 473 -15.20 -6.09 -1.86
C GLU A 473 -16.71 -6.22 -1.94
N LEU A 474 -17.45 -6.03 -0.84
CA LEU A 474 -18.92 -6.06 -0.85
C LEU A 474 -19.52 -4.65 -0.76
N ASP A 475 -19.04 -3.85 0.20
CA ASP A 475 -19.48 -2.49 0.46
C ASP A 475 -18.36 -1.68 1.15
N GLU A 476 -18.66 -0.45 1.59
CA GLU A 476 -17.74 0.42 2.33
C GLU A 476 -17.68 0.10 3.84
N CYS A 477 -18.22 -1.03 4.30
CA CYS A 477 -18.15 -1.51 5.70
C CYS A 477 -18.65 -0.50 6.76
N GLY A 478 -19.46 0.47 6.36
CA GLY A 478 -19.92 1.58 7.20
C GLY A 478 -18.91 2.73 7.37
N TRP A 479 -17.85 2.76 6.56
CA TRP A 479 -17.18 3.98 6.16
C TRP A 479 -18.12 4.80 5.29
N ASN A 480 -18.16 6.12 5.51
CA ASN A 480 -19.09 6.99 4.80
C ASN A 480 -18.44 8.31 4.40
N ASN A 481 -18.72 8.74 3.17
CA ASN A 481 -18.49 10.11 2.75
C ASN A 481 -19.43 11.05 3.54
N PRO A 482 -18.96 12.23 3.99
CA PRO A 482 -19.82 13.21 4.62
C PRO A 482 -20.87 13.75 3.64
N GLY A 483 -22.03 14.17 4.17
CA GLY A 483 -23.07 14.75 3.32
C GLY A 483 -22.65 16.13 2.80
N SER A 484 -22.92 16.41 1.51
CA SER A 484 -22.56 17.66 0.82
C SER A 484 -23.02 18.96 1.53
N ARG A 485 -24.05 18.89 2.37
CA ARG A 485 -24.53 20.05 3.16
C ARG A 485 -23.61 20.44 4.32
N LEU A 486 -22.69 19.56 4.72
CA LEU A 486 -21.79 19.80 5.84
C LEU A 486 -20.53 20.57 5.43
N ASN A 487 -20.25 20.69 4.11
CA ASN A 487 -19.04 21.33 3.56
C ASN A 487 -17.76 20.88 4.27
N LEU A 488 -17.63 19.57 4.52
CA LEU A 488 -16.46 19.00 5.18
C LEU A 488 -15.35 18.63 4.17
N ASP A 489 -15.74 18.36 2.94
CA ASP A 489 -14.91 17.98 1.80
C ASP A 489 -15.46 18.58 0.49
N ASP A 490 -14.68 18.49 -0.58
CA ASP A 490 -15.01 19.03 -1.90
C ASP A 490 -15.44 17.93 -2.88
N ILE A 491 -14.90 16.72 -2.69
CA ILE A 491 -15.07 15.53 -3.53
C ILE A 491 -15.21 14.30 -2.65
N ASN A 492 -15.66 13.17 -3.20
CA ASN A 492 -15.83 11.94 -2.43
C ASN A 492 -14.70 10.93 -2.68
N TRP A 493 -14.57 9.98 -1.75
CA TRP A 493 -13.99 8.68 -2.08
C TRP A 493 -15.01 7.86 -2.85
N ASP A 494 -14.60 7.33 -3.99
CA ASP A 494 -15.41 6.53 -4.88
C ASP A 494 -14.95 5.07 -4.86
N ARG A 495 -15.89 4.16 -4.69
CA ARG A 495 -15.65 2.72 -4.68
C ARG A 495 -15.77 2.21 -6.10
N ILE A 496 -14.64 1.78 -6.66
CA ILE A 496 -14.58 1.34 -8.05
C ILE A 496 -14.14 -0.10 -8.15
N GLN A 497 -14.59 -0.78 -9.20
CA GLN A 497 -14.06 -2.08 -9.57
C GLN A 497 -12.79 -1.88 -10.39
N ALA A 498 -11.76 -2.68 -10.13
CA ALA A 498 -10.43 -2.45 -10.71
C ALA A 498 -10.42 -2.45 -12.25
N ARG A 499 -11.26 -3.29 -12.90
CA ARG A 499 -11.42 -3.30 -14.37
C ARG A 499 -11.87 -1.97 -14.98
N ASP A 500 -12.55 -1.13 -14.20
CA ASP A 500 -13.13 0.13 -14.69
C ASP A 500 -12.09 1.27 -14.67
N ASN A 501 -10.90 1.02 -14.11
CA ASN A 501 -9.81 1.99 -14.06
C ASN A 501 -8.51 1.44 -14.68
N PRO A 502 -8.18 1.82 -15.94
CA PRO A 502 -6.99 1.32 -16.62
C PRO A 502 -5.68 1.76 -15.98
N ALA A 503 -5.68 2.77 -15.09
CA ALA A 503 -4.47 3.21 -14.39
C ALA A 503 -4.07 2.24 -13.26
N LEU A 504 -5.04 1.53 -12.68
CA LEU A 504 -4.81 0.53 -11.64
C LEU A 504 -5.80 -0.63 -11.86
N PRO A 505 -5.46 -1.55 -12.78
CA PRO A 505 -6.40 -2.55 -13.30
C PRO A 505 -6.62 -3.74 -12.36
N VAL A 506 -5.98 -3.74 -11.20
CA VAL A 506 -5.98 -4.85 -10.24
C VAL A 506 -6.07 -4.29 -8.82
N ASP A 507 -7.07 -4.75 -8.06
CA ASP A 507 -7.23 -4.46 -6.63
C ASP A 507 -6.15 -5.14 -5.78
N HIS A 508 -6.02 -4.78 -4.50
CA HIS A 508 -5.04 -5.45 -3.64
C HIS A 508 -5.59 -6.78 -3.12
N THR A 509 -6.79 -6.77 -2.55
CA THR A 509 -7.43 -7.90 -1.84
C THR A 509 -7.42 -9.21 -2.63
N MET A 510 -8.06 -9.21 -3.79
CA MET A 510 -8.22 -10.35 -4.70
C MET A 510 -7.03 -10.46 -5.66
N GLY A 511 -6.35 -9.34 -5.93
CA GLY A 511 -5.35 -9.23 -6.98
C GLY A 511 -5.95 -9.55 -8.35
N THR A 512 -7.17 -9.09 -8.63
CA THR A 512 -7.84 -9.32 -9.92
C THR A 512 -8.50 -8.05 -10.48
N PRO A 513 -8.90 -8.03 -11.76
CA PRO A 513 -9.73 -6.94 -12.28
C PRO A 513 -11.15 -6.90 -11.70
N MET A 514 -11.58 -7.95 -10.99
CA MET A 514 -12.93 -8.05 -10.43
C MET A 514 -13.04 -7.49 -9.01
N GLY A 515 -11.92 -7.30 -8.31
CA GLY A 515 -11.95 -6.75 -6.95
C GLY A 515 -12.15 -5.25 -6.94
N HIS A 516 -12.29 -4.70 -5.74
CA HIS A 516 -12.69 -3.31 -5.53
C HIS A 516 -11.73 -2.59 -4.59
N TYR A 517 -11.59 -1.30 -4.81
CA TYR A 517 -10.83 -0.41 -3.94
C TYR A 517 -11.45 0.98 -3.95
N LEU A 518 -11.01 1.86 -3.05
CA LEU A 518 -11.44 3.26 -3.04
C LEU A 518 -10.42 4.14 -3.76
N THR A 519 -10.91 5.09 -4.55
CA THR A 519 -10.09 6.14 -5.16
C THR A 519 -10.76 7.51 -5.03
N LEU A 520 -10.02 8.58 -5.28
CA LEU A 520 -10.58 9.93 -5.28
C LEU A 520 -11.48 10.12 -6.50
N GLU A 521 -12.70 10.62 -6.27
CA GLU A 521 -13.69 10.89 -7.29
C GLU A 521 -13.09 11.76 -8.41
N ARG A 522 -13.27 11.32 -9.66
CA ARG A 522 -12.82 12.06 -10.86
C ARG A 522 -13.98 12.68 -11.65
N SER A 523 -15.22 12.43 -11.26
CA SER A 523 -16.39 13.10 -11.85
C SER A 523 -16.39 14.57 -11.44
N GLY A 524 -16.53 15.46 -12.43
CA GLY A 524 -16.67 16.90 -12.19
C GLY A 524 -15.40 17.73 -12.37
N LEU A 525 -15.52 19.02 -12.04
CA LEU A 525 -14.48 20.03 -12.27
C LEU A 525 -13.49 20.02 -11.10
N GLN A 526 -12.58 19.05 -11.15
CA GLN A 526 -11.54 18.83 -10.14
C GLN A 526 -10.56 20.00 -10.09
N ARG A 527 -10.26 20.48 -8.89
CA ARG A 527 -9.29 21.54 -8.65
C ARG A 527 -8.18 21.02 -7.75
N PRO A 528 -6.93 21.42 -8.00
CA PRO A 528 -5.85 21.18 -7.05
C PRO A 528 -6.25 21.68 -5.65
N GLY A 529 -5.94 20.90 -4.63
CA GLY A 529 -6.34 21.14 -3.24
C GLY A 529 -7.72 20.60 -2.88
N ASN A 530 -8.52 20.06 -3.83
CA ASN A 530 -9.78 19.40 -3.50
C ASN A 530 -9.55 18.18 -2.61
N LYS A 531 -10.40 18.05 -1.60
CA LYS A 531 -10.26 17.04 -0.55
C LYS A 531 -11.44 16.08 -0.55
N ALA A 532 -11.17 14.82 -0.24
CA ALA A 532 -12.18 13.81 0.05
C ALA A 532 -12.04 13.30 1.48
N TRP A 533 -13.16 13.19 2.19
CA TRP A 533 -13.20 12.60 3.53
C TRP A 533 -13.93 11.27 3.51
N LEU A 534 -13.31 10.23 4.07
CA LEU A 534 -13.99 8.99 4.40
C LEU A 534 -13.98 8.78 5.91
N ILE A 535 -15.16 8.73 6.51
CA ILE A 535 -15.32 8.74 7.97
C ILE A 535 -15.73 7.36 8.47
N SER A 536 -14.99 6.82 9.44
CA SER A 536 -15.30 5.54 10.07
C SER A 536 -16.47 5.65 11.07
N ARG A 537 -16.91 4.47 11.56
CA ARG A 537 -17.77 4.37 12.74
C ARG A 537 -17.04 4.89 14.00
N GLN A 538 -17.79 5.10 15.08
CA GLN A 538 -17.21 5.57 16.34
C GLN A 538 -16.55 4.42 17.12
N TYR A 539 -15.32 4.66 17.57
CA TYR A 539 -14.53 3.73 18.37
C TYR A 539 -14.53 4.09 19.86
N PRO A 540 -14.39 3.09 20.75
CA PRO A 540 -14.09 3.33 22.16
C PRO A 540 -12.60 3.72 22.33
N GLY A 541 -12.33 4.81 23.04
CA GLY A 541 -10.96 5.23 23.38
C GLY A 541 -10.42 4.55 24.62
N THR A 542 -10.34 3.22 24.64
CA THR A 542 -9.98 2.46 25.85
C THR A 542 -8.58 1.86 25.82
N SER A 543 -7.96 1.80 24.63
CA SER A 543 -6.64 1.21 24.43
C SER A 543 -5.93 1.83 23.23
N THR A 544 -4.61 1.68 23.17
CA THR A 544 -3.82 2.02 21.99
C THR A 544 -4.25 1.14 20.82
N GLN A 545 -4.61 1.76 19.71
CA GLN A 545 -4.97 1.07 18.48
C GLN A 545 -3.98 1.41 17.36
N CYS A 546 -3.95 0.54 16.36
CA CYS A 546 -3.20 0.74 15.14
C CYS A 546 -4.15 0.54 13.96
N VAL A 547 -4.11 1.48 13.01
CA VAL A 547 -4.78 1.32 11.72
C VAL A 547 -3.72 0.86 10.73
N SER A 548 -3.98 -0.24 10.02
CA SER A 548 -3.21 -0.66 8.86
C SER A 548 -4.05 -0.57 7.60
N PHE A 549 -3.41 -0.28 6.48
CA PHE A 549 -4.09 -0.12 5.20
C PHE A 549 -3.09 -0.27 4.06
N TRP A 550 -3.60 -0.63 2.89
CA TRP A 550 -2.87 -0.59 1.65
C TRP A 550 -3.20 0.69 0.89
N TYR A 551 -2.20 1.28 0.24
CA TYR A 551 -2.35 2.49 -0.53
C TYR A 551 -1.59 2.40 -1.86
N TYR A 552 -2.08 3.13 -2.84
CA TYR A 552 -1.45 3.28 -4.15
C TYR A 552 -1.38 4.77 -4.45
N MET A 553 -0.16 5.30 -4.60
CA MET A 553 0.10 6.70 -4.89
C MET A 553 1.09 6.79 -6.04
N TYR A 554 0.60 6.86 -7.27
CA TYR A 554 1.44 6.83 -8.47
C TYR A 554 1.14 7.98 -9.41
N GLU A 555 2.22 8.66 -9.79
CA GLU A 555 2.25 9.67 -10.84
C GLU A 555 3.16 9.18 -11.97
N PRO A 556 2.59 8.80 -13.14
CA PRO A 556 3.36 8.21 -14.24
C PRO A 556 4.38 9.17 -14.87
N PHE A 557 4.12 10.47 -14.80
CA PHE A 557 4.96 11.50 -15.40
C PHE A 557 5.26 12.59 -14.39
N ILE A 558 6.53 12.70 -14.01
CA ILE A 558 7.04 13.74 -13.10
C ILE A 558 7.95 14.65 -13.94
N ASP A 559 7.61 15.94 -14.01
CA ASP A 559 8.42 16.92 -14.74
C ASP A 559 9.47 17.61 -13.83
N SER A 560 10.14 18.64 -14.34
CA SER A 560 11.17 19.37 -13.60
C SER A 560 10.66 20.12 -12.36
N SER A 561 9.34 20.31 -12.23
CA SER A 561 8.73 20.92 -11.03
C SER A 561 8.58 19.94 -9.87
N GLY A 562 8.82 18.64 -10.11
CA GLY A 562 8.68 17.60 -9.10
C GLY A 562 7.29 16.94 -9.09
N PRO A 563 7.06 15.98 -8.18
CA PRO A 563 5.79 15.28 -8.11
C PRO A 563 4.70 16.18 -7.54
N SER A 564 3.49 16.01 -8.05
CA SER A 564 2.36 16.89 -7.79
C SER A 564 1.03 16.13 -7.64
N LEU A 565 1.11 14.85 -7.30
CA LEU A 565 -0.03 13.94 -7.16
C LEU A 565 -1.05 14.42 -6.12
N GLY A 566 -0.60 14.93 -4.97
CA GLY A 566 -1.48 15.22 -3.84
C GLY A 566 -0.97 14.63 -2.52
N SER A 567 -1.87 14.42 -1.55
CA SER A 567 -1.54 13.79 -0.26
C SER A 567 -2.59 12.79 0.20
N LEU A 568 -2.16 11.82 1.00
CA LEU A 568 -3.01 10.90 1.73
C LEU A 568 -2.76 11.07 3.23
N GLN A 569 -3.83 11.14 4.02
CA GLN A 569 -3.77 11.46 5.44
C GLN A 569 -4.73 10.63 6.26
N ILE A 570 -4.34 10.32 7.48
CA ILE A 570 -5.21 9.75 8.52
C ILE A 570 -5.36 10.78 9.63
N LEU A 571 -6.59 11.18 9.87
CA LEU A 571 -6.97 12.08 10.95
C LEU A 571 -7.78 11.31 11.99
N ALA A 572 -7.65 11.70 13.25
CA ALA A 572 -8.49 11.22 14.32
C ALA A 572 -9.33 12.37 14.87
N LYS A 573 -10.66 12.17 14.89
CA LYS A 573 -11.64 13.15 15.35
C LYS A 573 -12.25 12.70 16.67
N TYR A 574 -12.06 13.48 17.74
CA TYR A 574 -12.51 13.13 19.08
C TYR A 574 -12.93 14.36 19.88
N GLU A 575 -13.69 14.14 20.94
CA GLU A 575 -14.04 15.18 21.91
C GLU A 575 -13.03 15.13 23.07
N ASN A 576 -12.41 16.26 23.39
CA ASN A 576 -11.48 16.36 24.51
C ASN A 576 -12.23 16.56 25.84
N GLN A 577 -11.49 16.58 26.96
CA GLN A 577 -12.06 16.76 28.30
C GLN A 577 -12.79 18.11 28.50
N ARG A 578 -12.55 19.10 27.63
CA ARG A 578 -13.20 20.42 27.66
C ARG A 578 -14.40 20.52 26.72
N SER A 579 -14.91 19.38 26.25
CA SER A 579 -15.99 19.29 25.25
C SER A 579 -15.70 20.02 23.93
N GLN A 580 -14.43 20.12 23.56
CA GLN A 580 -14.02 20.64 22.26
C GLN A 580 -13.79 19.47 21.30
N ILE A 581 -14.30 19.61 20.08
CA ILE A 581 -14.07 18.64 19.01
C ILE A 581 -12.71 18.92 18.40
N ILE A 582 -11.78 17.98 18.55
CA ILE A 582 -10.43 18.02 17.99
C ILE A 582 -10.40 17.13 16.75
N THR A 583 -9.72 17.59 15.69
CA THR A 583 -9.39 16.78 14.52
C THR A 583 -7.87 16.82 14.36
N GLN A 584 -7.21 15.74 14.75
CA GLN A 584 -5.75 15.67 14.83
C GLN A 584 -5.19 14.79 13.69
N PRO A 585 -4.18 15.26 12.95
CA PRO A 585 -3.47 14.40 11.99
C PRO A 585 -2.59 13.40 12.73
N ILE A 586 -2.71 12.13 12.36
CA ILE A 586 -1.97 11.00 12.94
C ILE A 586 -0.89 10.51 11.98
N TRP A 587 -1.20 10.54 10.68
CA TRP A 587 -0.34 10.07 9.61
C TRP A 587 -0.59 10.90 8.36
N ARG A 588 0.45 11.21 7.59
CA ARG A 588 0.37 11.91 6.30
C ARG A 588 1.50 11.41 5.42
N LEU A 589 1.20 11.19 4.15
CA LEU A 589 2.18 10.92 3.11
C LEU A 589 1.84 11.77 1.89
N ASP A 590 2.86 12.38 1.30
CA ASP A 590 2.71 13.33 0.21
C ASP A 590 3.29 12.72 -1.07
N ASN A 591 2.62 12.98 -2.20
CA ASN A 591 3.08 12.76 -3.56
C ASN A 591 3.42 11.29 -3.93
N HIS A 592 4.03 11.12 -5.11
CA HIS A 592 4.37 9.84 -5.73
C HIS A 592 5.15 8.89 -4.81
N GLN A 593 4.68 7.65 -4.69
CA GLN A 593 5.27 6.56 -3.89
C GLN A 593 5.71 5.36 -4.75
N GLY A 594 5.26 5.31 -6.00
CA GLY A 594 5.63 4.27 -6.96
C GLY A 594 4.42 3.52 -7.53
N PRO A 595 4.61 2.66 -8.53
CA PRO A 595 3.54 1.99 -9.26
C PRO A 595 3.07 0.68 -8.59
N MET A 596 3.19 0.56 -7.27
CA MET A 596 2.80 -0.64 -6.52
C MET A 596 1.86 -0.30 -5.37
N TRP A 597 1.05 -1.28 -4.97
CA TRP A 597 0.38 -1.25 -3.68
C TRP A 597 1.44 -1.29 -2.58
N MET A 598 1.32 -0.35 -1.65
CA MET A 598 2.24 -0.18 -0.53
C MET A 598 1.45 -0.30 0.78
N TYR A 599 2.07 -0.89 1.77
CA TYR A 599 1.48 -1.07 3.08
C TYR A 599 1.83 0.10 4.01
N ALA A 600 0.92 0.53 4.87
CA ALA A 600 1.19 1.53 5.91
C ALA A 600 0.44 1.24 7.20
N GLN A 601 0.95 1.80 8.30
CA GLN A 601 0.26 1.80 9.59
C GLN A 601 0.30 3.18 10.26
N ALA A 602 -0.75 3.49 11.01
CA ALA A 602 -0.92 4.75 11.75
C ALA A 602 -1.33 4.49 13.21
N PRO A 603 -0.53 4.91 14.21
CA PRO A 603 -0.81 4.63 15.62
C PRO A 603 -1.81 5.63 16.20
N ILE A 604 -2.89 5.13 16.80
CA ILE A 604 -3.93 5.93 17.44
C ILE A 604 -3.87 5.78 18.96
N LYS A 605 -3.68 6.90 19.64
CA LYS A 605 -3.65 7.01 21.10
C LYS A 605 -4.65 8.06 21.56
N ILE A 606 -5.90 7.64 21.76
CA ILE A 606 -7.00 8.52 22.17
C ILE A 606 -7.83 7.83 23.24
N ASP A 607 -7.96 8.47 24.40
CA ASP A 607 -8.63 7.92 25.59
C ASP A 607 -10.15 8.26 25.66
N SER A 608 -10.68 8.91 24.62
CA SER A 608 -12.10 9.24 24.48
C SER A 608 -12.69 8.65 23.21
N LYS A 609 -14.02 8.68 23.03
CA LYS A 609 -14.62 8.16 21.80
C LYS A 609 -14.16 8.96 20.58
N TYR A 610 -13.70 8.28 19.55
CA TYR A 610 -13.17 8.92 18.34
C TYR A 610 -13.69 8.30 17.05
N ARG A 611 -13.46 9.00 15.94
CA ARG A 611 -13.63 8.49 14.57
C ARG A 611 -12.31 8.65 13.81
N ILE A 612 -12.07 7.73 12.89
CA ILE A 612 -10.94 7.77 11.96
C ILE A 612 -11.45 8.42 10.68
N ILE A 613 -10.63 9.30 10.10
CA ILE A 613 -10.92 9.96 8.84
C ILE A 613 -9.76 9.69 7.90
N LEU A 614 -10.05 9.11 6.74
CA LEU A 614 -9.11 9.00 5.62
C LEU A 614 -9.33 10.22 4.73
N GLU A 615 -8.36 11.12 4.68
CA GLU A 615 -8.39 12.32 3.87
C GLU A 615 -7.44 12.13 2.69
N GLY A 616 -7.96 12.23 1.46
CA GLY A 616 -7.14 12.35 0.27
C GLY A 616 -7.28 13.75 -0.32
N VAL A 617 -6.17 14.34 -0.71
CA VAL A 617 -6.12 15.68 -1.31
C VAL A 617 -5.51 15.56 -2.70
N LEU A 618 -6.20 16.09 -3.72
CA LEU A 618 -5.70 16.12 -5.09
C LEU A 618 -4.66 17.22 -5.26
N GLY A 619 -3.55 16.90 -5.94
CA GLY A 619 -2.57 17.90 -6.35
C GLY A 619 -2.82 18.47 -7.76
N THR A 620 -1.80 19.08 -8.35
CA THR A 620 -1.85 19.69 -9.70
C THR A 620 -1.56 18.70 -10.83
N SER A 621 -1.35 17.44 -10.47
CA SER A 621 -0.94 16.38 -11.37
C SER A 621 -1.78 16.31 -12.64
N ARG A 622 -1.09 16.06 -13.76
CA ARG A 622 -1.67 15.96 -15.10
C ARG A 622 -1.71 14.48 -15.51
N GLY A 623 -2.85 14.01 -16.04
CA GLY A 623 -2.96 12.68 -16.63
C GLY A 623 -3.55 11.61 -15.69
N ASN A 624 -3.06 10.38 -15.79
CA ASN A 624 -3.65 9.18 -15.14
C ASN A 624 -3.27 8.97 -13.67
N SER A 625 -2.71 9.98 -13.00
CA SER A 625 -2.15 9.92 -11.65
C SER A 625 -3.21 9.59 -10.58
N LEU A 626 -2.92 8.63 -9.71
CA LEU A 626 -3.93 7.99 -8.86
C LEU A 626 -3.52 7.96 -7.39
N ILE A 627 -4.47 8.30 -6.52
CA ILE A 627 -4.45 7.97 -5.10
C ILE A 627 -5.58 6.96 -4.87
N ALA A 628 -5.23 5.80 -4.35
CA ALA A 628 -6.20 4.76 -3.99
C ALA A 628 -5.81 4.11 -2.65
N ILE A 629 -6.81 3.54 -1.99
CA ILE A 629 -6.67 2.81 -0.73
C ILE A 629 -7.45 1.51 -0.81
N ASP A 630 -6.95 0.49 -0.11
CA ASP A 630 -7.59 -0.81 0.02
C ASP A 630 -7.24 -1.44 1.39
N ASP A 631 -7.96 -2.49 1.78
CA ASP A 631 -7.62 -3.35 2.91
C ASP A 631 -7.35 -2.60 4.23
N VAL A 632 -8.29 -1.75 4.65
CA VAL A 632 -8.20 -1.04 5.93
C VAL A 632 -8.49 -2.03 7.05
N THR A 633 -7.68 -2.04 8.11
CA THR A 633 -7.85 -2.90 9.30
C THR A 633 -7.51 -2.11 10.55
N VAL A 634 -8.29 -2.28 11.63
CA VAL A 634 -8.03 -1.62 12.92
C VAL A 634 -7.91 -2.67 14.02
N PHE A 635 -6.74 -2.72 14.66
CA PHE A 635 -6.45 -3.69 15.72
C PHE A 635 -5.87 -3.01 16.97
N GLU A 636 -5.93 -3.70 18.09
CA GLU A 636 -5.36 -3.23 19.36
C GLU A 636 -3.85 -3.52 19.38
N GLY A 637 -3.04 -2.51 19.70
CA GLY A 637 -1.58 -2.65 19.65
C GLY A 637 -0.87 -1.42 19.11
N SER A 638 0.46 -1.42 19.10
CA SER A 638 1.23 -0.37 18.43
C SER A 638 1.54 -0.74 16.98
N CYS A 639 1.83 0.29 16.18
CA CYS A 639 2.25 0.12 14.80
C CYS A 639 3.76 -0.11 14.72
N SER A 640 4.18 -1.02 13.84
CA SER A 640 5.57 -1.38 13.59
C SER A 640 6.07 -0.89 12.23
N TYR A 641 5.17 -0.65 11.28
CA TYR A 641 5.53 -0.27 9.92
C TYR A 641 4.97 1.11 9.55
N ASN A 642 5.87 2.06 9.30
CA ASN A 642 5.52 3.39 8.79
C ASN A 642 6.43 3.72 7.61
N PRO A 643 5.91 3.95 6.39
CA PRO A 643 6.75 4.19 5.22
C PRO A 643 7.68 5.40 5.40
N GLN A 644 8.84 5.35 4.75
CA GLN A 644 9.84 6.41 4.83
C GLN A 644 9.27 7.71 4.22
N GLY A 645 9.03 8.72 5.06
CA GLY A 645 8.43 9.99 4.67
C GLY A 645 7.02 10.21 5.24
N ALA A 646 6.35 9.15 5.69
CA ALA A 646 5.06 9.31 6.33
C ALA A 646 5.18 9.85 7.76
N ARG A 647 4.62 11.03 8.00
CA ARG A 647 4.73 11.74 9.28
C ARG A 647 3.61 12.76 9.42
N ALA A 648 3.06 12.86 10.62
CA ALA A 648 2.27 14.01 11.05
C ALA A 648 2.79 14.48 12.40
N MET A 649 3.12 15.77 12.51
CA MET A 649 3.41 16.42 13.79
C MET A 649 2.32 17.43 14.15
N ARG A 650 2.05 17.55 15.45
CA ARG A 650 1.26 18.66 15.97
C ARG A 650 2.01 19.95 15.70
N GLY A 651 1.36 20.91 15.05
CA GLY A 651 1.98 22.13 14.55
C GLY A 651 2.22 22.11 13.04
N ASP A 652 2.20 20.95 12.37
CA ASP A 652 2.19 20.93 10.91
C ASP A 652 0.89 21.59 10.41
N CYS A 653 1.02 22.50 9.44
CA CYS A 653 -0.12 23.15 8.83
C CYS A 653 0.21 23.60 7.41
N SER A 654 -0.45 22.97 6.44
CA SER A 654 -0.46 23.41 5.04
C SER A 654 -1.53 24.45 4.75
N PHE A 655 -2.31 24.89 5.77
CA PHE A 655 -3.35 25.93 5.68
C PHE A 655 -4.49 25.70 4.65
N ASP A 656 -4.46 24.59 3.92
CA ASP A 656 -5.42 24.24 2.86
C ASP A 656 -6.88 24.26 3.33
N ARG A 657 -7.12 23.86 4.58
CA ARG A 657 -8.48 23.68 5.14
C ARG A 657 -8.88 24.86 6.00
N ASN A 658 -8.02 25.18 6.95
CA ASN A 658 -8.20 26.21 7.96
C ASN A 658 -6.83 26.60 8.48
N VAL A 659 -6.80 27.50 9.48
CA VAL A 659 -5.59 27.81 10.23
C VAL A 659 -5.12 26.66 11.16
N CYS A 660 -5.55 25.42 10.93
CA CYS A 660 -5.32 24.26 11.80
C CYS A 660 -5.69 24.60 13.27
N ASP A 661 -4.78 24.32 14.21
CA ASP A 661 -4.89 24.74 15.62
C ASP A 661 -4.19 26.09 15.89
N TYR A 662 -3.73 26.79 14.85
CA TYR A 662 -3.11 28.09 15.04
C TYR A 662 -4.16 29.13 15.44
N ARG A 663 -3.79 29.98 16.39
CA ARG A 663 -4.63 31.06 16.90
C ARG A 663 -3.99 32.41 16.64
N ASN A 664 -4.83 33.39 16.34
CA ASN A 664 -4.44 34.79 16.35
C ASN A 664 -4.53 35.32 17.79
N MET A 665 -3.49 35.98 18.31
CA MET A 665 -3.64 36.81 19.52
C MET A 665 -3.95 38.25 19.13
N SER A 666 -5.06 38.76 19.66
CA SER A 666 -5.48 40.16 19.55
C SER A 666 -5.28 40.89 20.87
N GLY A 667 -4.66 42.08 20.85
CA GLY A 667 -4.91 43.08 21.89
C GLY A 667 -6.22 43.80 21.58
N GLU A 668 -7.21 43.73 22.47
CA GLU A 668 -8.51 44.45 22.58
C GLU A 668 -9.37 44.80 21.34
N ASN A 669 -8.91 44.63 20.08
CA ASN A 669 -9.65 45.00 18.88
C ASN A 669 -9.44 43.95 17.78
N ALA A 670 -10.48 43.14 17.56
CA ALA A 670 -10.56 42.04 16.60
C ALA A 670 -10.47 42.41 15.09
N ARG A 671 -9.74 43.49 14.73
CA ARG A 671 -9.59 43.95 13.33
C ARG A 671 -8.26 43.60 12.68
N PHE A 672 -7.21 43.28 13.44
CA PHE A 672 -5.84 43.19 12.91
C PHE A 672 -5.14 41.85 13.19
N ASN A 673 -5.27 40.90 12.26
CA ASN A 673 -4.87 39.50 12.43
C ASN A 673 -4.31 38.90 11.12
N TRP A 674 -3.59 37.77 11.22
CA TRP A 674 -3.36 36.92 10.06
C TRP A 674 -4.69 36.41 9.51
N ARG A 675 -4.81 36.35 8.19
CA ARG A 675 -6.02 35.89 7.49
C ARG A 675 -5.69 34.70 6.61
N GLN A 676 -6.60 33.74 6.57
CA GLN A 676 -6.57 32.70 5.56
C GLN A 676 -6.99 33.29 4.22
N ALA A 677 -6.30 32.92 3.14
CA ALA A 677 -6.65 33.34 1.79
C ALA A 677 -8.02 32.78 1.40
N ASP A 678 -8.91 33.65 0.91
CA ASP A 678 -10.21 33.25 0.36
C ASP A 678 -10.36 33.77 -1.07
N ILE A 679 -11.31 33.20 -1.83
CA ILE A 679 -11.51 33.53 -3.26
C ILE A 679 -11.78 35.03 -3.47
N SER A 680 -12.43 35.68 -2.49
CA SER A 680 -12.76 37.10 -2.53
C SER A 680 -11.67 38.01 -1.96
N ARG A 681 -10.79 37.48 -1.11
CA ARG A 681 -9.77 38.21 -0.34
C ARG A 681 -8.48 37.40 -0.28
N ARG A 682 -7.58 37.75 -1.18
CA ARG A 682 -6.24 37.18 -1.28
C ARG A 682 -5.30 38.15 -2.01
N PRO A 683 -3.99 38.07 -1.80
CA PRO A 683 -3.02 38.74 -2.65
C PRO A 683 -3.23 38.38 -4.13
N ALA A 684 -3.15 39.40 -4.99
CA ALA A 684 -3.39 39.23 -6.41
C ALA A 684 -2.33 38.32 -7.06
N ASN A 685 -2.77 37.37 -7.89
CA ASN A 685 -1.91 36.42 -8.61
C ASN A 685 -0.97 35.60 -7.72
N LEU A 686 -1.30 35.40 -6.44
CA LEU A 686 -0.56 34.50 -5.57
C LEU A 686 -1.31 33.18 -5.39
N PRO A 687 -0.93 32.12 -6.12
CA PRO A 687 -1.41 30.78 -5.84
C PRO A 687 -0.74 30.20 -4.59
N ASP A 688 -1.43 29.28 -3.96
CA ASP A 688 -0.96 28.39 -2.90
C ASP A 688 0.31 27.62 -3.29
N HIS A 689 1.20 27.38 -2.34
CA HIS A 689 2.45 26.68 -2.64
C HIS A 689 2.21 25.19 -2.85
N THR A 690 1.40 24.55 -2.01
CA THR A 690 1.25 23.09 -1.98
C THR A 690 0.59 22.55 -3.24
N PHE A 691 -0.52 23.18 -3.65
CA PHE A 691 -1.35 22.69 -4.76
C PHE A 691 -1.57 23.74 -5.85
N ASN A 692 -0.87 24.87 -5.84
CA ASN A 692 -1.08 25.95 -6.83
C ASN A 692 -2.56 26.39 -6.93
N SER A 693 -3.33 26.17 -5.86
CA SER A 693 -4.72 26.55 -5.73
C SER A 693 -4.86 28.07 -5.56
N PRO A 694 -5.99 28.69 -5.92
CA PRO A 694 -6.25 30.09 -5.64
C PRO A 694 -6.18 30.48 -4.14
N VAL A 695 -6.35 29.51 -3.25
CA VAL A 695 -6.41 29.62 -1.79
C VAL A 695 -5.63 28.45 -1.19
N GLY A 696 -5.30 28.52 0.10
CA GLY A 696 -4.60 27.44 0.78
C GLY A 696 -3.52 27.91 1.73
N TYR A 697 -3.19 29.20 1.72
CA TYR A 697 -2.18 29.81 2.59
C TYR A 697 -2.78 30.86 3.53
N VAL A 698 -1.97 31.37 4.45
CA VAL A 698 -2.31 32.53 5.31
C VAL A 698 -1.47 33.74 4.97
N TYR A 699 -1.99 34.94 5.20
CA TYR A 699 -1.29 36.18 4.90
C TYR A 699 -1.68 37.31 5.87
N PHE A 700 -0.83 38.32 5.95
CA PHE A 700 -1.17 39.61 6.55
C PHE A 700 -0.77 40.73 5.60
N ASP A 701 -1.46 41.87 5.67
CA ASP A 701 -1.19 43.04 4.84
C ASP A 701 -1.40 44.35 5.63
N ILE A 702 -1.08 45.49 5.02
CA ILE A 702 -1.27 46.81 5.64
C ILE A 702 -2.72 47.09 6.07
N PHE A 703 -3.70 46.63 5.28
CA PHE A 703 -5.13 46.84 5.55
C PHE A 703 -5.61 46.07 6.77
N ASN A 704 -4.91 44.98 7.09
CA ASN A 704 -5.25 44.04 8.15
C ASN A 704 -4.29 44.14 9.33
N THR A 705 -3.42 45.15 9.39
CA THR A 705 -2.46 45.35 10.49
C THR A 705 -2.50 46.74 11.11
N ASN A 706 -2.74 47.80 10.34
CA ASN A 706 -2.82 49.20 10.83
C ASN A 706 -1.72 49.57 11.85
N ASN A 707 -0.46 49.30 11.50
CA ASN A 707 0.74 49.47 12.36
C ASN A 707 0.84 48.57 13.61
N GLN A 708 -0.05 47.58 13.78
CA GLN A 708 0.12 46.52 14.77
C GLN A 708 0.90 45.32 14.22
N LYS A 709 1.44 44.52 15.14
CA LYS A 709 2.22 43.31 14.82
C LYS A 709 1.34 42.06 14.96
N PRO A 710 0.68 41.57 13.89
CA PRO A 710 -0.16 40.37 14.00
C PRO A 710 0.68 39.14 14.36
N ARG A 711 0.18 38.32 15.28
CA ARG A 711 0.82 37.08 15.74
C ARG A 711 -0.04 35.87 15.42
N LEU A 712 0.49 34.94 14.64
CA LEU A 712 -0.08 33.61 14.39
C LEU A 712 0.66 32.60 15.25
N ILE A 713 -0.04 31.95 16.16
CA ILE A 713 0.56 31.18 17.25
C ILE A 713 0.15 29.72 17.13
N SER A 714 1.12 28.82 17.11
CA SER A 714 0.88 27.38 17.02
C SER A 714 0.14 26.83 18.25
N PRO A 715 -0.44 25.62 18.16
CA PRO A 715 -0.76 24.84 19.36
C PRO A 715 0.49 24.61 20.21
N VAL A 716 0.28 24.13 21.44
CA VAL A 716 1.36 23.62 22.28
C VAL A 716 1.97 22.39 21.62
N ILE A 717 3.27 22.42 21.39
CA ILE A 717 4.04 21.31 20.85
C ILE A 717 4.78 20.67 22.02
N GLU A 718 4.45 19.41 22.27
CA GLU A 718 4.95 18.64 23.41
C GLU A 718 6.39 18.17 23.18
N ARG A 719 7.17 18.16 24.26
CA ARG A 719 8.52 17.60 24.27
C ARG A 719 8.48 16.10 23.96
N LYS A 720 9.09 15.70 22.83
CA LYS A 720 9.34 14.27 22.54
C LYS A 720 10.61 13.78 23.23
N GLY A 721 10.51 12.68 23.96
CA GLY A 721 11.69 11.99 24.51
C GLY A 721 12.58 11.46 23.38
N GLY A 722 13.75 12.08 23.19
CA GLY A 722 14.68 11.75 22.11
C GLY A 722 15.57 12.94 21.75
N ASN A 723 15.24 13.62 20.65
CA ASN A 723 15.99 14.79 20.15
C ASN A 723 15.55 16.09 20.83
N GLN A 724 16.53 16.80 21.41
CA GLN A 724 16.34 18.13 22.02
C GLN A 724 16.23 19.27 21.02
N ARG A 725 16.28 18.96 19.71
CA ARG A 725 16.30 19.94 18.62
C ARG A 725 15.23 19.58 17.61
N ILE A 726 14.50 20.59 17.17
CA ILE A 726 13.46 20.49 16.13
C ILE A 726 13.81 21.51 15.05
N CYS A 727 13.64 21.12 13.79
CA CYS A 727 13.69 22.01 12.66
C CYS A 727 12.27 22.38 12.25
N VAL A 728 12.01 23.67 12.08
CA VAL A 728 10.77 24.18 11.51
C VAL A 728 11.07 24.68 10.12
N SER A 729 10.38 24.15 9.11
CA SER A 729 10.37 24.70 7.76
C SER A 729 9.03 25.33 7.45
N PHE A 730 9.03 26.27 6.53
CA PHE A 730 7.83 26.90 6.02
C PHE A 730 8.15 27.58 4.68
N TRP A 731 7.12 27.79 3.88
CA TRP A 731 7.21 28.59 2.67
C TRP A 731 6.64 29.97 2.97
N PHE A 732 7.30 31.00 2.45
CA PHE A 732 6.82 32.36 2.60
C PHE A 732 7.03 33.14 1.30
N THR A 733 6.23 34.18 1.10
CA THR A 733 6.46 35.13 0.01
C THR A 733 6.06 36.52 0.43
N SER A 734 6.75 37.53 -0.10
CA SER A 734 6.38 38.93 0.09
C SER A 734 5.54 39.41 -1.10
N PHE A 735 4.66 40.37 -0.84
CA PHE A 735 3.90 41.05 -1.88
C PHE A 735 3.73 42.54 -1.55
N GLY A 736 3.59 43.37 -2.58
CA GLY A 736 3.54 44.83 -2.45
C GLY A 736 4.92 45.50 -2.50
N THR A 737 4.97 46.82 -2.29
CA THR A 737 6.17 47.64 -2.56
C THR A 737 6.81 48.26 -1.31
N GLY A 738 6.46 47.79 -0.11
CA GLY A 738 7.03 48.34 1.13
C GLY A 738 8.43 47.79 1.39
N GLU A 739 9.38 48.68 1.65
CA GLU A 739 10.78 48.32 1.94
C GLU A 739 11.03 47.90 3.40
N SER A 740 10.03 48.00 4.28
CA SER A 740 10.17 47.77 5.73
C SER A 740 9.13 46.82 6.31
N THR A 741 8.47 46.03 5.45
CA THR A 741 7.56 44.96 5.88
C THR A 741 8.42 43.79 6.35
N SER A 742 8.14 43.22 7.52
CA SER A 742 8.97 42.16 8.12
C SER A 742 8.15 40.97 8.60
N LEU A 743 8.74 39.78 8.51
CA LEU A 743 8.23 38.53 9.08
C LEU A 743 9.26 37.98 10.07
N ARG A 744 8.82 37.60 11.27
CA ARG A 744 9.65 37.03 12.33
C ARG A 744 9.08 35.71 12.82
N VAL A 745 9.97 34.77 13.15
CA VAL A 745 9.63 33.52 13.84
C VAL A 745 10.19 33.58 15.25
N LEU A 746 9.30 33.49 16.23
CA LEU A 746 9.62 33.50 17.65
C LEU A 746 9.26 32.16 18.29
N GLN A 747 9.95 31.81 19.36
CA GLN A 747 9.65 30.67 20.22
C GLN A 747 9.19 31.15 21.59
N GLU A 748 8.05 30.63 22.05
CA GLU A 748 7.55 30.76 23.43
C GLU A 748 7.75 29.41 24.13
N GLU A 749 8.59 29.35 25.17
CA GLU A 749 8.72 28.17 26.03
C GLU A 749 7.59 28.15 27.08
N ILE A 750 7.03 26.98 27.37
CA ILE A 750 5.96 26.79 28.36
C ILE A 750 6.57 26.22 29.64
N ASP A 751 6.42 26.96 30.75
CA ASP A 751 6.83 26.53 32.09
C ASP A 751 5.67 25.87 32.84
N GLU A 752 5.78 24.57 33.14
CA GLU A 752 4.78 23.80 33.92
C GLU A 752 4.54 24.36 35.34
N ASN A 753 5.48 25.13 35.89
CA ASN A 753 5.38 25.70 37.25
C ASN A 753 4.63 27.04 37.33
N LYS A 754 4.18 27.62 36.20
CA LYS A 754 3.27 28.78 36.23
C LYS A 754 1.82 28.25 36.20
N ASN A 755 1.29 27.93 37.39
CA ASN A 755 -0.15 27.74 37.60
C ASN A 755 -0.90 28.92 36.98
N THR A 756 -1.59 28.69 35.87
CA THR A 756 -2.63 29.58 35.37
C THR A 756 -3.93 28.79 35.37
N ASP A 757 -4.37 28.46 36.58
CA ASP A 757 -5.80 28.36 36.86
C ASP A 757 -6.41 29.76 36.67
N ASP A 758 -7.50 29.80 35.92
CA ASP A 758 -8.51 30.85 35.86
C ASP A 758 -8.10 32.28 35.44
N GLY A 759 -8.48 32.64 34.21
CA GLY A 759 -9.52 33.66 34.06
C GLY A 759 -9.16 35.13 33.84
N ASP A 760 -7.89 35.52 33.66
CA ASP A 760 -7.54 36.93 33.35
C ASP A 760 -6.63 37.02 32.10
N GLU A 761 -7.26 37.18 30.93
CA GLU A 761 -6.62 37.41 29.63
C GLU A 761 -6.17 38.87 29.39
N ASP A 762 -5.99 39.67 30.45
CA ASP A 762 -5.54 41.06 30.35
C ASP A 762 -4.21 41.28 31.06
N ARG A 763 -3.07 41.05 30.37
CA ARG A 763 -1.77 41.66 30.74
C ARG A 763 -0.72 41.66 29.61
N LYS A 764 -0.64 42.84 28.99
CA LYS A 764 0.52 43.60 28.44
C LYS A 764 1.37 43.01 27.28
N ASN A 765 1.55 43.90 26.29
CA ASN A 765 2.14 43.78 24.96
C ASN A 765 3.67 43.62 24.85
N ASP A 766 4.38 43.19 25.89
CA ASP A 766 5.80 42.82 25.78
C ASP A 766 6.05 41.66 26.75
N ARG A 767 5.98 40.42 26.24
CA ARG A 767 6.51 39.26 26.98
C ARG A 767 7.99 39.16 26.62
N ASP A 768 8.86 39.59 27.54
CA ASP A 768 10.33 39.48 27.46
C ASP A 768 10.84 38.02 27.35
N ASP A 769 9.96 37.02 27.37
CA ASP A 769 10.30 35.58 27.27
C ASP A 769 10.25 35.02 25.83
N ASP A 770 9.75 35.77 24.83
CA ASP A 770 9.69 35.31 23.43
C ASP A 770 11.08 35.39 22.76
N ARG A 771 11.65 34.23 22.38
CA ARG A 771 12.98 34.18 21.73
C ARG A 771 12.87 34.29 20.21
N GLU A 772 13.49 35.31 19.60
CA GLU A 772 13.59 35.40 18.15
C GLU A 772 14.55 34.34 17.58
N LEU A 773 14.06 33.57 16.60
CA LEU A 773 14.82 32.50 15.96
C LEU A 773 15.19 32.85 14.51
N TRP A 774 14.31 33.55 13.81
CA TRP A 774 14.43 33.88 12.40
C TRP A 774 13.70 35.18 12.10
N SER A 775 14.22 35.99 11.19
CA SER A 775 13.56 37.20 10.70
C SER A 775 14.00 37.54 9.28
N ILE A 776 13.09 38.16 8.52
CA ILE A 776 13.36 38.71 7.20
C ILE A 776 12.61 40.03 6.99
N ILE A 777 13.17 40.92 6.17
CA ILE A 777 12.57 42.19 5.78
C ILE A 777 12.45 42.21 4.25
N THR A 778 11.42 42.85 3.71
CA THR A 778 11.20 42.96 2.26
C THR A 778 12.33 43.64 1.50
N SER A 779 13.14 44.49 2.14
CA SER A 779 14.37 45.05 1.54
C SER A 779 15.42 44.00 1.20
N ASP A 780 15.36 42.83 1.85
CA ASP A 780 16.28 41.73 1.64
C ASP A 780 15.79 40.75 0.56
N LEU A 781 14.64 41.03 -0.07
CA LEU A 781 13.98 40.19 -1.07
C LEU A 781 13.86 40.91 -2.41
N GLU A 782 14.03 40.18 -3.51
CA GLU A 782 13.71 40.69 -4.85
C GLU A 782 12.20 40.69 -5.06
N THR A 783 11.57 41.86 -4.94
CA THR A 783 10.11 42.03 -4.93
C THR A 783 9.46 42.15 -6.32
N TYR A 784 10.20 41.92 -7.42
CA TYR A 784 9.67 42.08 -8.77
C TYR A 784 8.57 41.08 -9.12
N HIS A 785 8.63 39.86 -8.56
CA HIS A 785 7.58 38.86 -8.65
C HIS A 785 7.45 38.07 -7.34
N SER A 786 6.23 37.99 -6.79
CA SER A 786 5.91 37.18 -5.62
C SER A 786 6.04 35.69 -5.97
N HIS A 787 7.15 35.08 -5.54
CA HIS A 787 7.44 33.66 -5.64
C HIS A 787 7.63 33.08 -4.24
N TRP A 788 7.30 31.81 -4.06
CA TRP A 788 7.45 31.13 -2.78
C TRP A 788 8.93 30.86 -2.49
N VAL A 789 9.38 31.24 -1.30
CA VAL A 789 10.73 31.05 -0.80
C VAL A 789 10.71 30.09 0.37
N TYR A 790 11.59 29.09 0.32
CA TYR A 790 11.73 28.12 1.39
C TYR A 790 12.55 28.70 2.55
N ALA A 791 11.97 28.71 3.75
CA ALA A 791 12.66 29.02 4.99
C ALA A 791 12.70 27.80 5.90
N GLN A 792 13.76 27.73 6.71
CA GLN A 792 13.81 26.79 7.81
C GLN A 792 14.69 27.32 8.94
N VAL A 793 14.38 26.92 10.17
CA VAL A 793 15.12 27.33 11.37
C VAL A 793 15.08 26.24 12.44
N SER A 794 16.18 26.07 13.14
CA SER A 794 16.28 25.14 14.26
C SER A 794 15.91 25.77 15.59
N MET A 795 15.22 25.01 16.42
CA MET A 795 14.77 25.42 17.75
C MET A 795 15.10 24.39 18.82
N ASN A 796 15.12 24.85 20.07
CA ASN A 796 15.35 23.97 21.22
C ASN A 796 14.01 23.41 21.69
N ALA A 797 13.89 22.09 21.81
CA ALA A 797 12.69 21.38 22.24
C ALA A 797 12.84 20.77 23.65
N ASN A 798 13.65 21.39 24.52
CA ASN A 798 13.88 20.91 25.90
C ASN A 798 12.65 21.01 26.81
N LYS A 799 11.70 21.88 26.49
CA LYS A 799 10.41 22.07 27.16
C LYS A 799 9.32 22.10 26.10
N ASP A 800 8.07 22.01 26.53
CA ASP A 800 6.93 22.32 25.67
C ASP A 800 7.03 23.76 25.16
N PHE A 801 6.64 24.00 23.92
CA PHE A 801 6.81 25.31 23.30
C PHE A 801 5.70 25.63 22.30
N ARG A 802 5.65 26.90 21.89
CA ARG A 802 4.87 27.39 20.74
C ARG A 802 5.76 28.11 19.74
N ILE A 803 5.36 28.05 18.48
CA ILE A 803 5.92 28.80 17.36
C ILE A 803 5.02 30.00 17.10
N ILE A 804 5.61 31.17 16.97
CA ILE A 804 4.90 32.42 16.71
C ILE A 804 5.42 33.02 15.41
N PHE A 805 4.55 33.19 14.43
CA PHE A 805 4.83 33.99 13.24
C PHE A 805 4.31 35.41 13.48
N GLU A 806 5.21 36.36 13.61
CA GLU A 806 4.89 37.76 13.85
C GLU A 806 5.16 38.60 12.59
N GLY A 807 4.12 39.28 12.12
CA GLY A 807 4.20 40.19 10.98
C GLY A 807 4.35 41.65 11.39
N LYS A 808 4.89 42.48 10.51
CA LYS A 808 4.78 43.94 10.54
C LYS A 808 4.68 44.45 9.11
N ALA A 809 3.55 45.04 8.73
CA ALA A 809 3.37 45.56 7.37
C ALA A 809 3.45 47.09 7.35
N THR A 810 4.19 47.64 6.37
CA THR A 810 4.26 49.09 6.11
C THR A 810 3.68 49.48 4.76
N ASN A 811 3.85 48.63 3.74
CA ASN A 811 3.16 48.68 2.46
C ASN A 811 3.28 47.28 1.82
N GLY A 812 2.16 46.62 1.52
CA GLY A 812 2.15 45.20 1.17
C GLY A 812 2.02 44.27 2.38
N GLY A 813 2.64 43.08 2.31
CA GLY A 813 2.49 42.02 3.29
C GLY A 813 3.35 40.79 3.03
N PHE A 814 3.19 39.77 3.88
CA PHE A 814 3.73 38.43 3.67
C PHE A 814 2.61 37.40 3.66
N ALA A 815 2.81 36.37 2.84
CA ALA A 815 2.07 35.12 2.91
C ALA A 815 2.98 34.02 3.47
N LEU A 816 2.36 33.07 4.15
CA LEU A 816 2.98 31.93 4.80
C LEU A 816 2.18 30.68 4.44
N ASP A 817 2.92 29.61 4.15
CA ASP A 817 2.35 28.33 3.75
C ASP A 817 3.23 27.17 4.22
N ASP A 818 2.68 25.94 4.22
CA ASP A 818 3.42 24.69 4.40
C ASP A 818 4.36 24.67 5.62
N VAL A 819 3.83 25.01 6.81
CA VAL A 819 4.59 24.90 8.05
C VAL A 819 4.76 23.42 8.40
N LYS A 820 6.01 22.96 8.52
CA LYS A 820 6.37 21.57 8.82
C LYS A 820 7.42 21.50 9.91
N LEU A 821 7.30 20.47 10.77
CA LEU A 821 8.23 20.20 11.85
C LEU A 821 8.99 18.88 11.64
N PHE A 822 10.31 18.94 11.74
CA PHE A 822 11.21 17.79 11.64
C PHE A 822 12.02 17.61 12.92
N ASP A 823 12.38 16.38 13.23
CA ASP A 823 13.26 16.08 14.37
C ASP A 823 14.70 16.32 13.95
N GLY A 824 15.49 16.94 14.83
CA GLY A 824 16.90 17.25 14.57
C GLY A 824 17.15 18.72 14.21
N ASP A 825 18.42 19.03 13.96
CA ASP A 825 18.87 20.35 13.53
C ASP A 825 18.83 20.48 12.00
N CYS A 826 18.56 21.70 11.54
CA CYS A 826 18.68 22.13 10.16
C CYS A 826 19.41 23.48 10.05
N ALA A 827 20.09 23.67 8.92
CA ALA A 827 20.72 24.95 8.62
C ALA A 827 19.65 26.03 8.43
N VAL A 828 19.85 27.20 9.04
CA VAL A 828 18.93 28.33 8.85
C VAL A 828 18.89 28.71 7.37
N ARG A 829 17.68 28.85 6.81
CA ARG A 829 17.46 29.32 5.43
C ARG A 829 16.48 30.50 5.41
N PRO A 830 16.68 31.50 4.53
CA PRO A 830 17.82 31.67 3.61
C PRO A 830 19.17 31.80 4.35
N ARG A 831 20.29 31.39 3.73
CA ARG A 831 21.62 31.55 4.36
C ARG A 831 22.04 33.02 4.24
N LYS A 832 22.54 33.62 5.32
CA LYS A 832 23.10 34.99 5.30
C LYS A 832 24.21 35.20 4.24
N GLU A 833 24.87 34.13 3.79
CA GLU A 833 25.92 34.18 2.75
C GLU A 833 25.35 34.05 1.31
N GLU A 834 24.17 33.44 1.13
CA GLU A 834 23.49 33.40 -0.17
C GLU A 834 22.97 34.79 -0.57
N GLU A 835 22.60 35.61 0.42
CA GLU A 835 22.23 37.03 0.25
C GLU A 835 23.31 37.82 -0.51
N GLU A 836 24.59 37.54 -0.26
CA GLU A 836 25.69 38.25 -0.93
C GLU A 836 25.97 37.70 -2.35
N SER A 837 25.69 36.42 -2.58
CA SER A 837 25.90 35.76 -3.87
C SER A 837 24.80 36.09 -4.88
N GLU A 838 23.54 36.19 -4.45
CA GLU A 838 22.43 36.63 -5.29
C GLU A 838 22.52 38.13 -5.57
N ARG A 839 22.88 38.96 -4.57
CA ARG A 839 23.22 40.38 -4.79
C ARG A 839 24.26 40.56 -5.92
N LYS A 840 25.36 39.78 -5.89
CA LYS A 840 26.43 39.81 -6.91
C LYS A 840 26.04 39.21 -8.27
N LYS A 841 24.95 38.43 -8.34
CA LYS A 841 24.45 37.88 -9.61
C LYS A 841 23.54 38.90 -10.29
N VAL A 842 22.72 39.59 -9.50
CA VAL A 842 21.76 40.59 -9.99
C VAL A 842 22.43 41.92 -10.34
N GLU A 843 23.50 42.31 -9.63
CA GLU A 843 24.33 43.46 -10.03
C GLU A 843 24.94 43.23 -11.43
N ARG A 844 25.38 42.00 -11.72
CA ARG A 844 25.85 41.59 -13.05
C ARG A 844 24.76 41.63 -14.12
N ASP A 845 23.52 41.26 -13.78
CA ASP A 845 22.40 41.24 -14.73
C ASP A 845 21.85 42.66 -15.00
N LYS A 846 21.87 43.55 -14.00
CA LYS A 846 21.55 44.98 -14.17
C LYS A 846 22.60 45.71 -15.01
N ASP A 847 23.89 45.44 -14.78
CA ASP A 847 24.96 45.97 -15.62
C ASP A 847 24.81 45.52 -17.08
N LEU A 848 24.32 44.29 -17.32
CA LEU A 848 24.06 43.75 -18.66
C LEU A 848 22.82 44.37 -19.35
N GLU A 849 21.78 44.74 -18.61
CA GLU A 849 20.61 45.45 -19.13
C GLU A 849 20.90 46.93 -19.42
N GLU A 850 21.67 47.60 -18.56
CA GLU A 850 22.11 48.99 -18.78
C GLU A 850 23.04 49.08 -20.00
N TYR A 851 23.94 48.10 -20.17
CA TYR A 851 24.79 47.98 -21.37
C TYR A 851 24.00 47.67 -22.66
N ARG A 852 22.85 46.98 -22.57
CA ARG A 852 21.93 46.76 -23.72
C ARG A 852 21.09 47.99 -24.03
N GLY A 853 20.70 48.77 -23.01
CA GLY A 853 19.99 50.03 -23.17
C GLY A 853 20.83 51.11 -23.86
N ASP A 854 22.12 51.21 -23.52
CA ASP A 854 23.04 52.17 -24.14
C ASP A 854 23.42 51.81 -25.58
N LYS A 855 23.46 50.51 -25.93
CA LYS A 855 23.68 50.06 -27.31
C LYS A 855 22.51 50.43 -28.23
N ASN A 856 21.27 50.28 -27.78
CA ASN A 856 20.09 50.64 -28.56
C ASN A 856 19.95 52.16 -28.76
N LYS A 857 20.48 52.98 -27.83
CA LYS A 857 20.53 54.45 -27.99
C LYS A 857 21.60 54.91 -28.98
N MET A 858 22.71 54.18 -29.15
CA MET A 858 23.74 54.49 -30.16
C MET A 858 23.33 54.07 -31.58
N ASP A 859 22.51 53.02 -31.73
CA ASP A 859 22.02 52.60 -33.06
C ASP A 859 20.88 53.50 -33.59
N GLU A 860 20.06 54.11 -32.73
CA GLU A 860 19.01 55.06 -33.17
C GLU A 860 19.52 56.45 -33.57
N THR A 861 20.78 56.81 -33.25
CA THR A 861 21.36 58.11 -33.66
C THR A 861 22.16 58.06 -34.96
N SER A 862 22.30 56.90 -35.60
CA SER A 862 23.08 56.74 -36.84
C SER A 862 22.26 56.41 -38.08
N GLN A 863 20.93 56.22 -37.97
CA GLN A 863 20.01 55.88 -39.08
C GLN A 863 19.12 57.04 -39.55
N SER A 864 19.67 58.26 -39.62
CA SER A 864 19.03 59.38 -40.34
C SER A 864 20.01 60.09 -41.26
N LYS A 865 20.61 59.37 -42.21
CA LYS A 865 21.25 59.94 -43.41
C LYS A 865 21.51 58.86 -44.46
N SER A 866 21.33 59.26 -45.72
CA SER A 866 21.62 58.57 -46.98
C SER A 866 20.68 57.44 -47.42
N ASP A 867 19.58 57.85 -48.05
CA ASP A 867 18.92 57.12 -49.13
C ASP A 867 19.45 57.70 -50.46
N THR A 868 20.28 56.95 -51.18
CA THR A 868 20.49 57.04 -52.64
C THR A 868 21.50 55.98 -53.11
N GLY A 869 21.06 55.08 -54.00
CA GLY A 869 21.80 54.79 -55.24
C GLY A 869 22.75 53.59 -55.29
N GLU A 870 22.31 52.59 -56.06
CA GLU A 870 23.07 51.83 -57.08
C GLU A 870 24.13 50.77 -56.71
N GLU A 871 23.76 49.54 -57.07
CA GLU A 871 24.45 48.55 -57.92
C GLU A 871 25.95 48.20 -57.76
N ASN A 872 26.15 46.88 -57.88
CA ASN A 872 27.30 46.13 -58.36
C ASN A 872 28.37 45.61 -57.38
N SER A 873 28.29 44.28 -57.22
CA SER A 873 29.33 43.30 -57.53
C SER A 873 30.53 43.11 -56.59
N THR A 874 30.88 41.81 -56.52
CA THR A 874 32.20 41.18 -56.32
C THR A 874 32.79 41.06 -54.90
N GLU A 875 32.89 39.78 -54.53
CA GLU A 875 34.09 39.06 -54.08
C GLU A 875 34.68 39.28 -52.67
N GLU A 876 34.82 38.09 -52.04
CA GLU A 876 35.91 37.58 -51.23
C GLU A 876 35.91 37.72 -49.70
N SER A 877 36.07 36.51 -49.12
CA SER A 877 36.40 36.05 -47.75
C SER A 877 35.30 35.98 -46.69
#